data_AF-F2DDI9-F1
#
_entry.id   AF-F2DDI9-F1
#
_cell.length_a   1.000
_cell.length_b   1.000
_cell.length_c   1.000
_cell.angle_alpha   90.00
_cell.angle_beta   90.00
_cell.angle_gamma   90.00
#
_symmetry.space_group_name_H-M   'P 1'
#
loop_
_entity.id
_entity.type
_entity.pdbx_description
1 polymer ?
#
loop_
_entity_poly.entity_id
_entity_poly.type
_entity_poly.pdbx_seq_one_letter_code
_entity_poly.pdbx_strand_id
1 'polypeptide(L)'
;MEPIPAARPFPAAGAGHQESQPGERRGLFSCLFSECDDPPFNHSNLEAHLLETIRDLYEEAFERLPVHAMPVEAADQLAISMRKGGLCLGLLDPVANIILNTIALLPHDFGDMADKRRSKRLAGRRDSSSSWNTSWVVPSSGVVTCRRVTWRSIAVSSCRSLVRFMVGYFGCLSEEQATRYLHWAHADLALAVQLVEHDLRAAHVAPPDPASARTQAAFKYAAICGWHPAPDDLLRLHASPLPKQRLRDAAPFLNKGGRKLTVHHVITIMDLLRYQEGAAVDLQVNLLPSARELVVYCRNLKADEGNLDISNTTSSDDFHMVTIKVERHGYHFAALRSPEDYRSMMSSCLKGAAEMHRVVNSCSSDACEYTLSLRMRLYDMIHGFYLKVFAMLPSTWLDLIPHILYAGHCYGPLDPVSNIITNSILHRLVRPIPWLGSKIKVYDILDTLSMLRVEVRSLEGLIALVRASSKPRCSTQQAMEHLSCKRCDLSQESHTSQQFAAAAAAARHPYDVLGSSLAPSLIIDLRRMLATSANGRISSESLEQIMCILKETCAPMCGPLLPYAAKLSKEAKETLLEKRSHYMKMKLFIHAELAQVLKKYAFEHPLEPKYVPSVICGLVAASESLDRFSYHVNFVAASESGIADNQLFFADINAPFSHPSKPSFCCRLPLTSAGRCYYGKASARKIVYPDSSELLECDCDITDYGTRQTDGMLEPDFVLEYRRDAGFAEDLRKYCEEQKKRDEY
;
A
#
# COMPACT_ATOMS: atom_id res chain seq x y z
N MET A 1 36.63 -46.29 -27.05
CA MET A 1 35.65 -45.31 -26.56
C MET A 1 34.33 -46.04 -26.44
N GLU A 2 34.02 -46.49 -25.24
CA GLU A 2 32.81 -47.26 -24.92
C GLU A 2 31.55 -46.38 -24.98
N PRO A 3 30.39 -46.95 -25.36
CA PRO A 3 29.11 -46.28 -25.29
C PRO A 3 28.50 -46.37 -23.89
N ILE A 4 28.09 -45.22 -23.34
CA ILE A 4 27.41 -45.10 -22.04
C ILE A 4 25.92 -45.52 -22.21
N PRO A 5 25.36 -46.38 -21.33
CA PRO A 5 24.01 -46.92 -21.47
C PRO A 5 22.90 -46.02 -20.87
N ALA A 6 21.69 -46.22 -21.41
CA ALA A 6 20.46 -45.50 -21.12
C ALA A 6 20.01 -45.53 -19.65
N ALA A 7 19.51 -44.38 -19.17
CA ALA A 7 18.93 -44.20 -17.84
C ALA A 7 17.58 -44.92 -17.70
N ARG A 8 17.40 -45.62 -16.58
CA ARG A 8 16.15 -46.29 -16.16
C ARG A 8 15.11 -45.27 -15.65
N PRO A 9 13.80 -45.59 -15.68
CA PRO A 9 12.73 -44.73 -15.18
C PRO A 9 12.69 -44.69 -13.64
N PHE A 10 12.39 -43.52 -13.07
CA PHE A 10 12.13 -43.33 -11.64
C PHE A 10 10.87 -44.08 -11.19
N PRO A 11 10.85 -44.69 -9.98
CA PRO A 11 9.67 -45.35 -9.45
C PRO A 11 8.65 -44.35 -8.88
N ALA A 12 7.38 -44.67 -9.03
CA ALA A 12 6.23 -43.94 -8.51
C ALA A 12 6.32 -43.77 -6.97
N ALA A 13 6.24 -42.52 -6.50
CA ALA A 13 6.14 -42.21 -5.09
C ALA A 13 4.69 -42.40 -4.61
N GLY A 14 4.51 -43.36 -3.69
CA GLY A 14 3.26 -43.57 -2.97
C GLY A 14 2.92 -42.39 -2.07
N ALA A 15 1.62 -42.16 -1.91
CA ALA A 15 1.04 -41.11 -1.09
C ALA A 15 1.45 -41.27 0.39
N GLY A 16 2.30 -40.36 0.87
CA GLY A 16 2.51 -40.08 2.28
C GLY A 16 2.35 -38.57 2.48
N HIS A 17 1.62 -38.16 3.51
CA HIS A 17 1.52 -36.77 3.92
C HIS A 17 2.93 -36.23 4.24
N GLN A 18 3.52 -35.48 3.33
CA GLN A 18 4.69 -34.65 3.62
C GLN A 18 4.24 -33.49 4.49
N GLU A 19 4.61 -33.52 5.78
CA GLU A 19 4.64 -32.30 6.57
C GLU A 19 5.62 -31.33 5.90
N SER A 20 5.11 -30.18 5.48
CA SER A 20 5.91 -29.07 4.96
C SER A 20 7.05 -28.72 5.92
N GLN A 21 8.24 -28.48 5.38
CA GLN A 21 9.38 -28.03 6.20
C GLN A 21 9.00 -26.74 6.94
N PRO A 22 9.51 -26.49 8.17
CA PRO A 22 9.12 -25.34 8.97
C PRO A 22 9.33 -23.97 8.30
N GLY A 23 10.18 -23.87 7.27
CA GLY A 23 10.37 -22.65 6.47
C GLY A 23 9.34 -22.43 5.33
N GLU A 24 8.52 -23.42 5.00
CA GLU A 24 7.51 -23.32 3.94
C GLU A 24 6.11 -22.98 4.46
N ARG A 25 5.87 -23.13 5.77
CA ARG A 25 4.58 -22.75 6.38
C ARG A 25 4.40 -21.22 6.35
N ARG A 26 3.16 -20.78 6.13
CA ARG A 26 2.76 -19.37 6.01
C ARG A 26 1.57 -19.10 6.91
N GLY A 27 1.42 -17.85 7.32
CA GLY A 27 0.36 -17.44 8.24
C GLY A 27 0.62 -17.84 9.69
N LEU A 28 1.85 -18.26 10.00
CA LEU A 28 2.23 -18.70 11.36
C LEU A 28 2.03 -17.55 12.35
N PHE A 29 2.44 -16.33 11.99
CA PHE A 29 2.37 -15.20 12.90
C PHE A 29 0.97 -14.59 12.96
N SER A 30 0.27 -14.55 11.81
CA SER A 30 -1.07 -13.95 11.73
C SER A 30 -2.22 -14.86 12.18
N CYS A 31 -2.05 -16.19 12.28
CA CYS A 31 -3.07 -17.07 12.87
C CYS A 31 -2.87 -17.31 14.36
N LEU A 32 -1.64 -17.22 14.88
CA LEU A 32 -1.36 -17.36 16.30
C LEU A 32 -1.94 -16.20 17.10
N PHE A 33 -2.67 -16.49 18.17
CA PHE A 33 -3.29 -15.51 19.07
C PHE A 33 -4.40 -14.69 18.40
N SER A 34 -5.06 -15.25 17.39
CA SER A 34 -6.30 -14.69 16.84
C SER A 34 -7.47 -14.95 17.81
N GLU A 35 -8.60 -14.25 17.67
CA GLU A 35 -9.78 -14.38 18.57
C GLU A 35 -10.31 -15.81 18.74
N CYS A 36 -9.89 -16.75 17.88
CA CYS A 36 -10.20 -18.17 18.01
C CYS A 36 -9.49 -18.89 19.17
N ASP A 37 -8.44 -18.31 19.77
CA ASP A 37 -7.60 -18.97 20.77
C ASP A 37 -8.11 -18.70 22.20
N ASP A 38 -8.25 -19.75 23.02
CA ASP A 38 -8.62 -19.62 24.43
C ASP A 38 -7.58 -18.80 25.22
N PRO A 39 -7.98 -18.09 26.32
CA PRO A 39 -7.05 -17.42 27.22
C PRO A 39 -5.94 -18.37 27.71
N PRO A 40 -4.67 -17.92 27.76
CA PRO A 40 -4.28 -16.62 28.30
C PRO A 40 -3.74 -15.59 27.27
N PHE A 41 -3.93 -15.77 25.96
CA PHE A 41 -3.27 -14.94 24.94
C PHE A 41 -4.26 -14.09 24.12
N ASN A 42 -5.01 -13.20 24.78
CA ASN A 42 -5.80 -12.19 24.08
C ASN A 42 -4.93 -11.01 23.60
N HIS A 43 -5.44 -10.19 22.67
CA HIS A 43 -4.76 -9.02 22.11
C HIS A 43 -4.19 -8.07 23.18
N SER A 44 -4.95 -7.81 24.26
CA SER A 44 -4.52 -6.91 25.32
C SER A 44 -3.29 -7.42 26.09
N ASN A 45 -3.11 -8.74 26.19
CA ASN A 45 -1.90 -9.32 26.75
C ASN A 45 -0.70 -9.12 25.81
N LEU A 46 -0.86 -9.27 24.49
CA LEU A 46 0.22 -9.08 23.52
C LEU A 46 0.73 -7.63 23.46
N GLU A 47 -0.19 -6.67 23.44
CA GLU A 47 0.18 -5.25 23.49
C GLU A 47 0.96 -4.91 24.78
N ALA A 48 0.52 -5.45 25.92
CA ALA A 48 1.24 -5.29 27.19
C ALA A 48 2.65 -5.89 27.15
N HIS A 49 2.83 -7.08 26.56
CA HIS A 49 4.16 -7.69 26.41
C HIS A 49 5.07 -6.90 25.45
N LEU A 50 4.52 -6.39 24.33
CA LEU A 50 5.26 -5.52 23.43
C LEU A 50 5.69 -4.24 24.13
N LEU A 51 4.82 -3.63 24.93
CA LEU A 51 5.14 -2.45 25.74
C LEU A 51 6.24 -2.73 26.77
N GLU A 52 6.21 -3.86 27.48
CA GLU A 52 7.30 -4.24 28.38
C GLU A 52 8.62 -4.46 27.62
N THR A 53 8.56 -5.12 26.46
CA THR A 53 9.74 -5.33 25.59
C THR A 53 10.34 -3.97 25.21
N ILE A 54 9.52 -3.03 24.74
CA ILE A 54 9.98 -1.68 24.38
C ILE A 54 10.59 -0.96 25.58
N ARG A 55 10.01 -1.08 26.79
CA ARG A 55 10.57 -0.49 28.01
C ARG A 55 11.96 -1.03 28.33
N ASP A 56 12.19 -2.33 28.09
CA ASP A 56 13.51 -2.94 28.28
C ASP A 56 14.53 -2.43 27.26
N LEU A 57 14.11 -2.20 26.01
CA LEU A 57 14.94 -1.57 24.99
C LEU A 57 15.35 -0.13 25.38
N TYR A 58 14.46 0.63 26.05
CA TYR A 58 14.80 1.95 26.58
C TYR A 58 15.82 1.88 27.72
N GLU A 59 15.71 0.90 28.62
CA GLU A 59 16.73 0.70 29.68
C GLU A 59 18.08 0.30 29.06
N GLU A 60 18.10 -0.62 28.10
CA GLU A 60 19.33 -1.00 27.39
C GLU A 60 19.96 0.19 26.67
N ALA A 61 19.17 0.99 25.96
CA ALA A 61 19.64 2.20 25.29
C ALA A 61 20.23 3.20 26.29
N PHE A 62 19.57 3.40 27.43
CA PHE A 62 20.04 4.29 28.48
C PHE A 62 21.35 3.79 29.11
N GLU A 63 21.47 2.49 29.36
CA GLU A 63 22.70 1.87 29.89
C GLU A 63 23.89 1.97 28.93
N ARG A 64 23.62 1.98 27.62
CA ARG A 64 24.63 2.23 26.59
C ARG A 64 25.06 3.68 26.51
N LEU A 65 24.21 4.65 26.87
CA LEU A 65 24.55 6.08 26.78
C LEU A 65 25.54 6.50 27.90
N PRO A 66 26.42 7.50 27.67
CA PRO A 66 27.48 7.87 28.60
C PRO A 66 26.99 8.77 29.75
N VAL A 67 25.75 8.56 30.23
CA VAL A 67 25.06 9.48 31.16
C VAL A 67 25.86 9.74 32.44
N HIS A 68 26.56 8.73 32.95
CA HIS A 68 27.41 8.84 34.14
C HIS A 68 28.79 9.45 33.89
N ALA A 69 29.20 9.57 32.63
CA ALA A 69 30.50 10.12 32.22
C ALA A 69 30.40 11.61 31.82
N MET A 70 29.20 12.18 31.79
CA MET A 70 28.92 13.55 31.37
C MET A 70 28.67 14.48 32.58
N PRO A 71 28.85 15.81 32.41
CA PRO A 71 28.29 16.80 33.34
C PRO A 71 26.77 16.65 33.50
N VAL A 72 26.24 17.09 34.65
CA VAL A 72 24.82 16.92 35.01
C VAL A 72 23.91 17.56 33.96
N GLU A 73 24.28 18.76 33.48
CA GLU A 73 23.50 19.50 32.50
C GLU A 73 23.40 18.76 31.16
N ALA A 74 24.50 18.14 30.70
CA ALA A 74 24.52 17.35 29.47
C ALA A 74 23.77 16.02 29.65
N ALA A 75 23.90 15.36 30.80
CA ALA A 75 23.14 14.16 31.14
C ALA A 75 21.62 14.43 31.16
N ASP A 76 21.20 15.56 31.75
CA ASP A 76 19.81 16.00 31.81
C ASP A 76 19.24 16.27 30.41
N GLN A 77 19.98 16.97 29.55
CA GLN A 77 19.55 17.22 28.16
C GLN A 77 19.38 15.94 27.35
N LEU A 78 20.31 14.98 27.52
CA LEU A 78 20.23 13.68 26.86
C LEU A 78 18.98 12.89 27.31
N ALA A 79 18.70 12.88 28.61
CA ALA A 79 17.50 12.22 29.13
C ALA A 79 16.18 12.93 28.74
N ILE A 80 16.18 14.27 28.65
CA ILE A 80 15.03 15.04 28.14
C ILE A 80 14.78 14.67 26.68
N SER A 81 15.82 14.66 25.86
CA SER A 81 15.73 14.32 24.43
C SER A 81 15.20 12.90 24.22
N MET A 82 15.71 11.95 25.00
CA MET A 82 15.24 10.56 24.99
C MET A 82 13.76 10.44 25.34
N ARG A 83 13.29 11.13 26.38
CA ARG A 83 11.87 11.12 26.79
C ARG A 83 10.93 11.83 25.82
N LYS A 84 11.40 12.86 25.12
CA LYS A 84 10.56 13.69 24.26
C LYS A 84 10.44 13.16 22.84
N GLY A 85 11.48 12.54 22.30
CA GLY A 85 11.45 12.07 20.92
C GLY A 85 12.47 11.00 20.57
N GLY A 86 13.09 10.34 21.56
CA GLY A 86 13.92 9.15 21.36
C GLY A 86 13.11 7.90 20.97
N LEU A 87 12.15 8.03 20.06
CA LEU A 87 11.21 6.97 19.67
C LEU A 87 11.96 5.71 19.21
N CYS A 88 11.43 4.54 19.53
CA CYS A 88 11.89 3.27 18.97
C CYS A 88 11.33 3.09 17.54
N LEU A 89 11.68 4.01 16.63
CA LEU A 89 11.18 4.06 15.27
C LEU A 89 12.36 4.23 14.31
N GLY A 90 12.50 3.33 13.34
CA GLY A 90 13.57 3.34 12.36
C GLY A 90 13.85 1.95 11.77
N LEU A 91 14.82 1.86 10.87
CA LEU A 91 15.18 0.60 10.20
C LEU A 91 16.42 -0.09 10.80
N LEU A 92 17.09 0.50 11.80
CA LEU A 92 18.14 -0.17 12.59
C LEU A 92 17.55 -1.15 13.61
N ASP A 93 18.38 -1.78 14.43
CA ASP A 93 17.89 -2.48 15.61
C ASP A 93 17.19 -1.49 16.57
N PRO A 94 16.20 -1.95 17.37
CA PRO A 94 15.41 -1.09 18.25
C PRO A 94 16.23 -0.16 19.15
N VAL A 95 17.31 -0.66 19.75
CA VAL A 95 18.16 0.10 20.69
C VAL A 95 18.95 1.17 19.96
N ALA A 96 19.52 0.83 18.80
CA ALA A 96 20.20 1.80 17.95
C ALA A 96 19.26 2.90 17.45
N ASN A 97 18.00 2.58 17.09
CA ASN A 97 16.99 3.59 16.73
C ASN A 97 16.71 4.56 17.89
N ILE A 98 16.52 4.05 19.12
CA ILE A 98 16.30 4.87 20.31
C ILE A 98 17.48 5.82 20.54
N ILE A 99 18.71 5.31 20.48
CA ILE A 99 19.94 6.10 20.65
C ILE A 99 20.04 7.17 19.55
N LEU A 100 19.85 6.79 18.29
CA LEU A 100 19.97 7.67 17.14
C LEU A 100 18.95 8.81 17.21
N ASN A 101 17.68 8.48 17.42
CA ASN A 101 16.60 9.46 17.53
C ASN A 101 16.75 10.37 18.76
N THR A 102 17.35 9.84 19.84
CA THR A 102 17.70 10.66 21.03
C THR A 102 18.78 11.68 20.70
N ILE A 103 19.87 11.26 20.05
CA ILE A 103 21.00 12.15 19.71
C ILE A 103 20.60 13.20 18.66
N ALA A 104 19.70 12.83 17.74
CA ALA A 104 19.17 13.74 16.72
C ALA A 104 18.47 14.98 17.28
N LEU A 105 17.95 14.90 18.52
CA LEU A 105 17.23 16.01 19.16
C LEU A 105 18.10 16.86 20.09
N LEU A 106 19.39 16.53 20.21
CA LEU A 106 20.31 17.29 21.05
C LEU A 106 20.61 18.68 20.46
N PRO A 107 20.73 19.72 21.29
CA PRO A 107 20.99 21.07 20.81
C PRO A 107 22.40 21.21 20.20
N HIS A 108 22.59 22.21 19.34
CA HIS A 108 23.85 22.42 18.62
C HIS A 108 25.07 22.63 19.54
N ASP A 109 24.88 23.23 20.71
CA ASP A 109 25.90 23.48 21.71
C ASP A 109 26.12 22.30 22.69
N PHE A 110 25.44 21.16 22.48
CA PHE A 110 25.59 19.98 23.35
C PHE A 110 27.04 19.49 23.47
N GLY A 111 27.84 19.55 22.39
CA GLY A 111 29.26 19.18 22.41
C GLY A 111 30.04 20.00 23.45
N ASP A 112 29.82 21.32 23.47
CA ASP A 112 30.45 22.21 24.43
C ASP A 112 29.97 21.93 25.87
N MET A 113 28.70 21.55 26.05
CA MET A 113 28.18 21.11 27.35
C MET A 113 28.85 19.84 27.84
N ALA A 114 29.05 18.87 26.94
CA ALA A 114 29.62 17.56 27.26
C ALA A 114 31.15 17.61 27.48
N ASP A 115 31.84 18.50 26.76
CA ASP A 115 33.30 18.69 26.83
C ASP A 115 33.75 19.67 27.92
N LYS A 116 32.83 20.30 28.66
CA LYS A 116 33.11 21.01 29.91
C LYS A 116 33.71 20.02 30.91
N ARG A 117 35.01 19.75 30.77
CA ARG A 117 35.84 18.98 31.71
C ARG A 117 35.50 19.51 33.08
N ARG A 118 35.16 18.60 33.99
CA ARG A 118 34.99 18.83 35.44
C ARG A 118 36.13 19.74 35.92
N SER A 119 35.89 21.06 35.90
CA SER A 119 36.97 22.02 36.01
C SER A 119 37.42 21.99 37.46
N LYS A 120 38.59 21.41 37.71
CA LYS A 120 39.26 21.49 39.01
C LYS A 120 39.61 22.95 39.28
N ARG A 121 38.70 23.69 39.90
CA ARG A 121 39.01 24.80 40.82
C ARG A 121 38.00 24.77 41.96
N LEU A 122 38.32 23.94 42.95
CA LEU A 122 38.27 24.22 44.39
C LEU A 122 38.76 22.95 45.12
N ALA A 123 40.07 22.72 45.06
CA ALA A 123 40.73 21.91 46.08
C ALA A 123 40.69 22.72 47.38
N GLY A 124 39.66 22.51 48.18
CA GLY A 124 39.46 23.31 49.39
C GLY A 124 38.20 23.06 50.21
N ARG A 125 37.56 21.88 50.13
CA ARG A 125 36.74 21.34 51.23
C ARG A 125 36.40 19.88 50.96
N ARG A 126 36.90 19.00 51.82
CA ARG A 126 36.28 17.69 52.04
C ARG A 126 34.96 17.97 52.75
N ASP A 127 33.89 18.16 51.98
CA ASP A 127 32.54 17.87 52.47
C ASP A 127 32.13 16.54 51.86
N SER A 128 32.23 15.52 52.71
CA SER A 128 31.45 14.29 52.62
C SER A 128 29.98 14.63 52.36
N SER A 129 29.38 13.99 51.36
CA SER A 129 27.99 14.15 50.92
C SER A 129 27.72 15.19 49.81
N SER A 130 28.38 15.06 48.65
CA SER A 130 27.68 15.30 47.39
C SER A 130 27.06 13.97 46.93
N SER A 131 26.06 13.51 47.67
CA SER A 131 25.09 12.54 47.19
C SER A 131 24.70 12.98 45.78
N TRP A 132 24.84 12.09 44.80
CA TRP A 132 24.18 12.28 43.52
C TRP A 132 22.74 12.65 43.85
N ASN A 133 22.26 13.81 43.44
CA ASN A 133 20.85 14.11 43.56
C ASN A 133 20.16 13.07 42.68
N THR A 134 19.57 12.08 43.33
CA THR A 134 18.59 11.13 42.80
C THR A 134 17.31 11.87 42.40
N SER A 135 17.44 12.99 41.68
CA SER A 135 16.38 13.82 41.10
C SER A 135 15.96 13.30 39.72
N TRP A 136 16.43 12.12 39.31
CA TRP A 136 15.90 11.33 38.18
C TRP A 136 14.47 10.83 38.41
N VAL A 137 13.89 11.28 39.51
CA VAL A 137 12.65 10.84 40.06
C VAL A 137 12.00 12.05 40.72
N VAL A 138 10.70 12.26 40.45
CA VAL A 138 9.79 13.31 40.96
C VAL A 138 9.46 14.44 39.96
N PRO A 139 8.20 14.54 39.50
CA PRO A 139 7.58 15.83 39.17
C PRO A 139 7.06 16.47 40.46
N SER A 140 7.70 17.54 40.95
CA SER A 140 7.26 18.43 42.05
C SER A 140 6.66 17.87 43.37
N SER A 141 6.52 16.54 43.57
CA SER A 141 5.67 15.92 44.61
C SER A 141 6.33 14.90 45.54
N GLY A 142 7.66 14.77 45.51
CA GLY A 142 8.46 14.01 46.51
C GLY A 142 8.44 12.47 46.44
N VAL A 143 7.92 11.81 45.40
CA VAL A 143 7.84 10.33 45.34
C VAL A 143 8.87 9.70 44.40
N VAL A 144 9.69 8.77 44.91
CA VAL A 144 10.68 8.03 44.14
C VAL A 144 10.04 6.98 43.19
N THR A 145 9.61 7.36 41.97
CA THR A 145 9.32 6.45 40.85
C THR A 145 10.55 5.72 40.25
N CYS A 146 10.44 4.41 40.04
CA CYS A 146 11.40 3.59 39.29
C CYS A 146 11.71 4.14 37.88
N ARG A 147 12.97 4.08 37.40
CA ARG A 147 13.38 4.52 36.04
C ARG A 147 12.51 3.90 34.94
N ARG A 148 12.16 2.62 35.09
CA ARG A 148 11.25 1.90 34.20
C ARG A 148 9.86 2.56 34.11
N VAL A 149 9.38 3.25 35.15
CA VAL A 149 8.11 4.00 35.14
C VAL A 149 8.25 5.30 34.34
N THR A 150 9.45 5.88 34.29
CA THR A 150 9.73 7.12 33.52
C THR A 150 9.66 6.90 32.01
N TRP A 151 10.00 5.69 31.53
CA TRP A 151 9.93 5.35 30.10
C TRP A 151 8.52 5.02 29.61
N ARG A 152 7.53 4.87 30.50
CA ARG A 152 6.18 4.42 30.13
C ARG A 152 5.55 5.26 29.02
N SER A 153 5.64 6.59 29.12
CA SER A 153 5.02 7.50 28.15
C SER A 153 5.67 7.40 26.77
N ILE A 154 7.00 7.39 26.69
CA ILE A 154 7.72 7.30 25.42
C ILE A 154 7.64 5.88 24.81
N ALA A 155 7.55 4.84 25.64
CA ALA A 155 7.33 3.46 25.21
C ALA A 155 5.94 3.29 24.58
N VAL A 156 4.88 3.86 25.18
CA VAL A 156 3.53 3.90 24.58
C VAL A 156 3.56 4.64 23.24
N SER A 157 4.23 5.78 23.17
CA SER A 157 4.38 6.56 21.95
C SER A 157 5.12 5.76 20.86
N SER A 158 6.17 5.03 21.23
CA SER A 158 6.92 4.16 20.31
C SER A 158 6.11 2.97 19.83
N CYS A 159 5.37 2.30 20.72
CA CYS A 159 4.48 1.20 20.37
C CYS A 159 3.45 1.67 19.34
N ARG A 160 2.79 2.80 19.61
CA ARG A 160 1.85 3.43 18.68
C ARG A 160 2.52 3.77 17.35
N SER A 161 3.71 4.38 17.34
CA SER A 161 4.45 4.66 16.10
C SER A 161 4.72 3.40 15.29
N LEU A 162 5.19 2.33 15.92
CA LEU A 162 5.50 1.07 15.25
C LEU A 162 4.24 0.44 14.64
N VAL A 163 3.14 0.37 15.40
CA VAL A 163 1.86 -0.16 14.91
C VAL A 163 1.34 0.69 13.73
N ARG A 164 1.39 2.02 13.86
CA ARG A 164 0.94 2.94 12.80
C ARG A 164 1.82 2.92 11.56
N PHE A 165 3.12 2.67 11.71
CA PHE A 165 3.97 2.36 10.58
C PHE A 165 3.48 1.10 9.87
N MET A 166 3.27 -0.01 10.59
CA MET A 166 2.88 -1.29 9.98
C MET A 166 1.53 -1.20 9.27
N VAL A 167 0.52 -0.63 9.92
CA VAL A 167 -0.81 -0.43 9.32
C VAL A 167 -0.72 0.52 8.12
N GLY A 168 -0.02 1.65 8.27
CA GLY A 168 0.19 2.60 7.19
C GLY A 168 0.92 1.97 6.00
N TYR A 169 2.03 1.27 6.24
CA TYR A 169 2.90 0.68 5.23
C TYR A 169 2.21 -0.40 4.39
N PHE A 170 1.44 -1.29 5.03
CA PHE A 170 0.78 -2.41 4.35
C PHE A 170 -0.63 -2.09 3.86
N GLY A 171 -1.41 -1.27 4.58
CA GLY A 171 -2.80 -0.94 4.24
C GLY A 171 -3.81 -2.10 4.36
N CYS A 172 -3.33 -3.34 4.56
CA CYS A 172 -4.14 -4.57 4.64
C CYS A 172 -3.99 -5.31 5.99
N LEU A 173 -3.34 -4.70 6.98
CA LEU A 173 -3.20 -5.22 8.34
C LEU A 173 -4.07 -4.43 9.32
N SER A 174 -4.75 -5.13 10.22
CA SER A 174 -5.34 -4.50 11.42
C SER A 174 -4.25 -4.07 12.41
N GLU A 175 -4.60 -3.20 13.37
CA GLU A 175 -3.69 -2.85 14.48
C GLU A 175 -3.28 -4.10 15.28
N GLU A 176 -4.18 -5.07 15.40
CA GLU A 176 -3.93 -6.33 16.13
C GLU A 176 -2.93 -7.22 15.42
N GLN A 177 -3.05 -7.36 14.09
CA GLN A 177 -2.07 -8.06 13.28
C GLN A 177 -0.71 -7.39 13.36
N ALA A 178 -0.67 -6.06 13.17
CA ALA A 178 0.56 -5.28 13.28
C ALA A 178 1.26 -5.50 14.63
N THR A 179 0.51 -5.46 15.73
CA THR A 179 1.03 -5.69 17.09
C THR A 179 1.63 -7.08 17.23
N ARG A 180 1.01 -8.12 16.68
CA ARG A 180 1.54 -9.50 16.72
C ARG A 180 2.84 -9.65 15.95
N TYR A 181 2.93 -9.11 14.73
CA TYR A 181 4.19 -9.14 13.98
C TYR A 181 5.31 -8.39 14.70
N LEU A 182 4.99 -7.25 15.32
CA LEU A 182 5.95 -6.48 16.11
C LEU A 182 6.39 -7.22 17.38
N HIS A 183 5.47 -7.92 18.04
CA HIS A 183 5.79 -8.77 19.19
C HIS A 183 6.79 -9.87 18.80
N TRP A 184 6.52 -10.62 17.74
CA TRP A 184 7.41 -11.68 17.23
C TRP A 184 8.76 -11.15 16.74
N ALA A 185 8.79 -9.91 16.27
CA ALA A 185 10.00 -9.24 15.86
C ALA A 185 10.74 -8.55 17.02
N HIS A 186 10.26 -8.64 18.27
CA HIS A 186 10.81 -7.93 19.42
C HIS A 186 10.94 -6.41 19.19
N ALA A 187 9.88 -5.79 18.65
CA ALA A 187 9.82 -4.39 18.25
C ALA A 187 10.79 -3.96 17.11
N ASP A 188 11.47 -4.91 16.47
CA ASP A 188 12.31 -4.65 15.29
C ASP A 188 11.43 -4.44 14.04
N LEU A 189 11.22 -3.18 13.67
CA LEU A 189 10.32 -2.81 12.58
C LEU A 189 10.67 -3.44 11.24
N ALA A 190 11.96 -3.45 10.89
CA ALA A 190 12.40 -3.97 9.60
C ALA A 190 12.25 -5.50 9.54
N LEU A 191 12.47 -6.20 10.66
CA LEU A 191 12.16 -7.63 10.76
C LEU A 191 10.64 -7.86 10.70
N ALA A 192 9.82 -7.06 11.39
CA ALA A 192 8.37 -7.19 11.37
C ALA A 192 7.79 -7.06 9.95
N VAL A 193 8.28 -6.10 9.15
CA VAL A 193 7.91 -5.99 7.73
C VAL A 193 8.28 -7.25 6.96
N GLN A 194 9.47 -7.81 7.19
CA GLN A 194 9.89 -9.05 6.52
C GLN A 194 9.04 -10.26 6.93
N LEU A 195 8.59 -10.34 8.19
CA LEU A 195 7.69 -11.40 8.65
C LEU A 195 6.33 -11.33 7.93
N VAL A 196 5.78 -10.13 7.77
CA VAL A 196 4.54 -9.92 6.99
C VAL A 196 4.75 -10.30 5.53
N GLU A 197 5.83 -9.82 4.90
CA GLU A 197 6.11 -10.13 3.49
C GLU A 197 6.36 -11.63 3.26
N HIS A 198 6.98 -12.30 4.24
CA HIS A 198 7.11 -13.74 4.24
C HIS A 198 5.73 -14.42 4.27
N ASP A 199 4.87 -14.08 5.22
CA ASP A 199 3.53 -14.66 5.35
C ASP A 199 2.69 -14.38 4.09
N LEU A 200 2.70 -13.15 3.59
CA LEU A 200 1.95 -12.74 2.39
C LEU A 200 2.64 -13.09 1.06
N ARG A 201 3.60 -14.03 1.08
CA ARG A 201 4.25 -14.67 -0.09
C ARG A 201 4.90 -13.69 -1.07
N ALA A 202 5.58 -12.66 -0.56
CA ALA A 202 6.43 -11.82 -1.42
C ALA A 202 7.49 -12.66 -2.14
N ALA A 203 7.66 -12.42 -3.44
CA ALA A 203 8.65 -13.15 -4.26
C ALA A 203 10.10 -12.94 -3.77
N HIS A 204 10.36 -11.80 -3.13
CA HIS A 204 11.63 -11.48 -2.49
C HIS A 204 11.35 -10.75 -1.18
N VAL A 205 11.77 -11.34 -0.06
CA VAL A 205 11.67 -10.70 1.26
C VAL A 205 12.87 -9.76 1.40
N ALA A 206 12.62 -8.45 1.29
CA ALA A 206 13.62 -7.40 1.48
C ALA A 206 13.21 -6.51 2.67
N PRO A 207 14.18 -5.88 3.37
CA PRO A 207 13.84 -4.79 4.27
C PRO A 207 13.17 -3.63 3.51
N PRO A 208 12.37 -2.80 4.19
CA PRO A 208 11.84 -1.57 3.61
C PRO A 208 12.94 -0.73 2.98
N ASP A 209 12.70 -0.21 1.77
CA ASP A 209 13.60 0.75 1.14
C ASP A 209 13.35 2.15 1.74
N PRO A 210 14.31 2.74 2.49
CA PRO A 210 14.15 4.07 3.08
C PRO A 210 13.90 5.17 2.04
N ALA A 211 14.34 4.99 0.80
CA ALA A 211 14.14 5.96 -0.27
C ALA A 211 12.75 5.87 -0.92
N SER A 212 12.02 4.77 -0.71
CA SER A 212 10.70 4.59 -1.31
C SER A 212 9.66 5.53 -0.70
N ALA A 213 8.84 6.16 -1.55
CA ALA A 213 7.78 7.06 -1.12
C ALA A 213 6.84 6.41 -0.08
N ARG A 214 6.49 5.14 -0.27
CA ARG A 214 5.72 4.33 0.68
C ARG A 214 6.35 4.30 2.07
N THR A 215 7.64 3.98 2.17
CA THR A 215 8.36 3.90 3.45
C THR A 215 8.42 5.27 4.11
N GLN A 216 8.70 6.32 3.33
CA GLN A 216 8.76 7.69 3.84
C GLN A 216 7.41 8.19 4.37
N ALA A 217 6.33 7.95 3.63
CA ALA A 217 4.98 8.30 4.05
C ALA A 217 4.57 7.55 5.32
N ALA A 218 4.86 6.25 5.41
CA ALA A 218 4.61 5.45 6.61
C ALA A 218 5.44 5.94 7.81
N PHE A 219 6.70 6.33 7.61
CA PHE A 219 7.55 6.91 8.67
C PHE A 219 6.98 8.22 9.20
N LYS A 220 6.64 9.15 8.31
CA LYS A 220 6.09 10.46 8.70
C LYS A 220 4.77 10.29 9.45
N TYR A 221 3.88 9.44 8.94
CA TYR A 221 2.63 9.11 9.62
C TYR A 221 2.86 8.50 11.02
N ALA A 222 3.75 7.51 11.13
CA ALA A 222 4.12 6.89 12.39
C ALA A 222 4.70 7.89 13.41
N ALA A 223 5.52 8.84 12.95
CA ALA A 223 6.10 9.88 13.78
C ALA A 223 5.05 10.88 14.28
N ILE A 224 4.09 11.28 13.44
CA ILE A 224 2.97 12.14 13.82
C ILE A 224 2.09 11.45 14.88
N CYS A 225 1.67 10.20 14.64
CA CYS A 225 0.87 9.44 15.60
C CYS A 225 1.62 9.14 16.91
N GLY A 226 2.96 9.09 16.84
CA GLY A 226 3.87 8.96 17.96
C GLY A 226 4.15 10.25 18.73
N TRP A 227 3.53 11.37 18.34
CA TRP A 227 3.74 12.68 18.96
C TRP A 227 5.22 13.12 18.92
N HIS A 228 5.95 12.74 17.87
CA HIS A 228 7.33 13.18 17.70
C HIS A 228 7.39 14.70 17.54
N PRO A 229 8.30 15.41 18.24
CA PRO A 229 8.36 16.88 18.21
C PRO A 229 8.74 17.44 16.83
N ALA A 230 9.43 16.65 16.00
CA ALA A 230 9.85 17.05 14.65
C ALA A 230 9.74 15.87 13.66
N PRO A 231 8.54 15.53 13.15
CA PRO A 231 8.33 14.34 12.31
C PRO A 231 9.13 14.37 11.01
N ASP A 232 9.27 15.55 10.39
CA ASP A 232 10.06 15.72 9.16
C ASP A 232 11.56 15.50 9.40
N ASP A 233 12.08 15.87 10.57
CA ASP A 233 13.48 15.67 10.94
C ASP A 233 13.79 14.18 11.12
N LEU A 234 12.90 13.45 11.78
CA LEU A 234 12.98 11.99 11.90
C LEU A 234 12.92 11.32 10.52
N LEU A 235 12.04 11.77 9.64
CA LEU A 235 11.99 11.24 8.28
C LEU A 235 13.31 11.49 7.55
N ARG A 236 13.82 12.73 7.58
CA ARG A 236 15.08 13.10 6.95
C ARG A 236 16.25 12.28 7.48
N LEU A 237 16.30 12.05 8.79
CA LEU A 237 17.31 11.22 9.45
C LEU A 237 17.40 9.81 8.85
N HIS A 238 16.26 9.15 8.66
CA HIS A 238 16.21 7.76 8.19
C HIS A 238 16.25 7.62 6.65
N ALA A 239 15.75 8.61 5.92
CA ALA A 239 15.60 8.55 4.46
C ALA A 239 16.72 9.26 3.67
N SER A 240 17.56 10.09 4.30
CA SER A 240 18.62 10.81 3.58
C SER A 240 19.87 9.94 3.40
N PRO A 241 20.45 9.86 2.19
CA PRO A 241 21.67 9.09 1.95
C PRO A 241 22.88 9.75 2.65
N LEU A 242 23.74 8.91 3.24
CA LEU A 242 24.98 9.31 3.90
C LEU A 242 26.22 8.79 3.15
N PRO A 243 27.36 9.51 3.20
CA PRO A 243 28.62 9.03 2.67
C PRO A 243 29.05 7.72 3.35
N LYS A 244 29.48 6.75 2.54
CA LYS A 244 29.85 5.40 3.00
C LYS A 244 30.85 5.40 4.14
N GLN A 245 31.87 6.25 4.07
CA GLN A 245 32.94 6.28 5.07
C GLN A 245 32.41 6.74 6.44
N ARG A 246 31.61 7.81 6.47
CA ARG A 246 31.02 8.30 7.71
C ARG A 246 30.07 7.29 8.34
N LEU A 247 29.34 6.54 7.51
CA LEU A 247 28.48 5.46 7.99
C LEU A 247 29.31 4.30 8.61
N ARG A 248 30.43 3.93 7.97
CA ARG A 248 31.36 2.93 8.54
C ARG A 248 31.96 3.38 9.87
N ASP A 249 32.28 4.67 10.00
CA ASP A 249 32.87 5.21 11.23
C ASP A 249 31.86 5.16 12.40
N ALA A 250 30.56 5.32 12.12
CA ALA A 250 29.49 5.21 13.11
C ALA A 250 29.02 3.77 13.39
N ALA A 251 29.25 2.83 12.46
CA ALA A 251 28.79 1.45 12.55
C ALA A 251 29.13 0.75 13.88
N PRO A 252 30.37 0.83 14.43
CA PRO A 252 30.72 0.13 15.68
C PRO A 252 29.89 0.56 16.89
N PHE A 253 29.31 1.76 16.85
CA PHE A 253 28.54 2.36 17.94
C PHE A 253 27.04 2.06 17.84
N LEU A 254 26.55 1.82 16.62
CA LEU A 254 25.15 1.59 16.30
C LEU A 254 24.81 0.10 16.03
N ASN A 255 25.76 -0.82 16.25
CA ASN A 255 25.51 -2.25 16.16
C ASN A 255 24.66 -2.77 17.33
N LYS A 256 23.90 -3.84 17.06
CA LYS A 256 23.12 -4.60 18.05
C LYS A 256 24.04 -5.18 19.14
N GLY A 257 23.63 -5.06 20.41
CA GLY A 257 24.44 -5.52 21.56
C GLY A 257 25.76 -4.76 21.73
N GLY A 258 25.83 -3.53 21.20
CA GLY A 258 27.02 -2.69 21.24
C GLY A 258 27.47 -2.33 22.65
N ARG A 259 28.75 -1.98 22.79
CA ARG A 259 29.36 -1.58 24.06
C ARG A 259 28.80 -0.23 24.54
N LYS A 260 29.02 0.09 25.83
CA LYS A 260 28.76 1.43 26.36
C LYS A 260 29.47 2.49 25.50
N LEU A 261 28.70 3.50 25.11
CA LEU A 261 29.17 4.63 24.34
C LEU A 261 30.00 5.54 25.24
N THR A 262 30.96 6.23 24.61
CA THR A 262 31.70 7.32 25.25
C THR A 262 31.09 8.66 24.83
N VAL A 263 31.42 9.73 25.55
CA VAL A 263 31.02 11.09 25.15
C VAL A 263 31.48 11.40 23.72
N HIS A 264 32.69 10.96 23.36
CA HIS A 264 33.22 11.12 22.01
C HIS A 264 32.39 10.39 20.94
N HIS A 265 31.88 9.19 21.23
CA HIS A 265 31.00 8.47 20.29
C HIS A 265 29.68 9.22 20.07
N VAL A 266 29.10 9.79 21.14
CA VAL A 266 27.88 10.61 21.03
C VAL A 266 28.15 11.84 20.16
N ILE A 267 29.27 12.53 20.38
CA ILE A 267 29.68 13.68 19.55
C ILE A 267 29.89 13.24 18.09
N THR A 268 30.52 12.09 17.84
CA THR A 268 30.75 11.57 16.49
C THR A 268 29.43 11.28 15.76
N ILE A 269 28.46 10.65 16.43
CA ILE A 269 27.12 10.43 15.87
C ILE A 269 26.45 11.77 15.61
N MET A 270 26.52 12.70 16.56
CA MET A 270 25.93 14.02 16.43
C MET A 270 26.51 14.80 15.23
N ASP A 271 27.83 14.74 14.99
CA ASP A 271 28.49 15.33 13.83
C ASP A 271 28.05 14.68 12.50
N LEU A 272 27.76 13.37 12.52
CA LEU A 272 27.16 12.66 11.39
C LEU A 272 25.73 13.16 11.10
N LEU A 273 24.92 13.36 12.14
CA LEU A 273 23.54 13.82 11.99
C LEU A 273 23.47 15.27 11.50
N ARG A 274 24.34 16.13 12.04
CA ARG A 274 24.44 17.53 11.61
C ARG A 274 24.90 17.69 10.17
N TYR A 275 25.69 16.73 9.66
CA TYR A 275 26.01 16.69 8.24
C TYR A 275 24.73 16.56 7.39
N GLN A 276 23.69 15.87 7.85
CA GLN A 276 22.40 15.77 7.17
C GLN A 276 21.56 17.05 7.27
N GLU A 277 21.67 17.81 8.37
CA GLU A 277 20.96 19.09 8.53
C GLU A 277 21.48 20.17 7.58
N GLY A 278 22.80 20.21 7.34
CA GLY A 278 23.44 21.07 6.33
C GLY A 278 23.42 20.52 4.90
N ALA A 279 22.74 19.40 4.67
CA ALA A 279 22.76 18.65 3.41
C ALA A 279 21.67 19.02 2.40
N ALA A 280 20.84 20.03 2.66
CA ALA A 280 20.05 20.61 1.58
C ALA A 280 21.03 21.07 0.48
N VAL A 281 20.80 20.68 -0.77
CA VAL A 281 21.61 21.17 -1.87
C VAL A 281 21.33 22.67 -1.98
N ASP A 282 22.27 23.48 -1.51
CA ASP A 282 22.14 24.94 -1.53
C ASP A 282 22.44 25.41 -2.96
N LEU A 283 21.37 25.45 -3.76
CA LEU A 283 21.38 25.88 -5.15
C LEU A 283 21.06 27.36 -5.23
N GLN A 284 22.05 28.17 -5.60
CA GLN A 284 21.84 29.58 -5.89
C GLN A 284 21.83 29.80 -7.41
N VAL A 285 20.71 30.30 -7.92
CA VAL A 285 20.55 30.63 -9.34
C VAL A 285 20.71 32.13 -9.51
N ASN A 286 21.71 32.57 -10.28
CA ASN A 286 21.96 33.97 -10.57
C ASN A 286 21.86 34.24 -12.08
N LEU A 287 21.02 35.21 -12.46
CA LEU A 287 21.00 35.79 -13.81
C LEU A 287 22.04 36.91 -13.89
N LEU A 288 22.99 36.79 -14.82
CA LEU A 288 24.00 37.82 -15.04
C LEU A 288 23.42 39.04 -15.80
N PRO A 289 24.02 40.25 -15.64
CA PRO A 289 23.46 41.51 -16.14
C PRO A 289 23.20 41.59 -17.65
N SER A 290 23.78 40.70 -18.46
CA SER A 290 23.58 40.64 -19.90
C SER A 290 22.35 39.83 -20.34
N ALA A 291 21.60 39.22 -19.39
CA ALA A 291 20.44 38.37 -19.60
C ALA A 291 20.67 37.15 -20.53
N ARG A 292 21.94 36.79 -20.81
CA ARG A 292 22.32 35.69 -21.71
C ARG A 292 22.97 34.49 -21.02
N GLU A 293 23.28 34.62 -19.72
CA GLU A 293 24.00 33.59 -18.96
C GLU A 293 23.28 33.34 -17.62
N LEU A 294 22.94 32.07 -17.39
CA LEU A 294 22.40 31.55 -16.13
C LEU A 294 23.53 30.80 -15.41
N VAL A 295 23.88 31.22 -14.20
CA VAL A 295 24.87 30.51 -13.38
C VAL A 295 24.17 29.88 -12.19
N VAL A 296 24.33 28.56 -12.06
CA VAL A 296 23.84 27.80 -10.90
C VAL A 296 25.03 27.42 -10.04
N TYR A 297 25.08 27.99 -8.84
CA TYR A 297 26.06 27.63 -7.82
C TYR A 297 25.48 26.50 -6.97
N CYS A 298 26.16 25.36 -6.94
CA CYS A 298 25.88 24.28 -6.02
C CYS A 298 26.90 24.32 -4.89
N ARG A 299 26.51 24.73 -3.68
CA ARG A 299 27.38 24.64 -2.51
C ARG A 299 27.26 23.25 -1.86
N ASN A 300 28.36 22.77 -1.28
CA ASN A 300 28.39 21.56 -0.45
C ASN A 300 28.05 20.24 -1.17
N LEU A 301 28.35 20.11 -2.46
CA LEU A 301 28.34 18.84 -3.18
C LEU A 301 29.76 18.52 -3.66
N LYS A 302 30.43 17.56 -3.03
CA LYS A 302 31.69 17.04 -3.57
C LYS A 302 31.39 16.04 -4.69
N ALA A 303 32.33 15.91 -5.63
CA ALA A 303 32.18 15.02 -6.80
C ALA A 303 32.01 13.53 -6.42
N ASP A 304 32.39 13.13 -5.21
CA ASP A 304 32.22 11.78 -4.65
C ASP A 304 30.94 11.60 -3.81
N GLU A 305 30.18 12.68 -3.57
CA GLU A 305 29.00 12.71 -2.68
C GLU A 305 27.68 12.89 -3.45
N GLY A 306 27.73 13.10 -4.78
CA GLY A 306 26.56 13.15 -5.65
C GLY A 306 26.90 13.51 -7.09
N ASN A 307 25.90 13.44 -7.97
CA ASN A 307 26.01 13.77 -9.38
C ASN A 307 25.22 15.05 -9.72
N LEU A 308 25.75 15.80 -10.69
CA LEU A 308 25.12 16.97 -11.30
C LEU A 308 24.88 16.65 -12.78
N ASP A 309 23.65 16.35 -13.15
CA ASP A 309 23.28 16.11 -14.53
C ASP A 309 22.62 17.36 -15.12
N ILE A 310 23.15 17.83 -16.24
CA ILE A 310 22.55 18.92 -17.03
C ILE A 310 21.99 18.32 -18.30
N SER A 311 20.67 18.37 -18.46
CA SER A 311 19.99 17.91 -19.67
C SER A 311 19.29 19.06 -20.36
N ASN A 312 19.57 19.22 -21.65
CA ASN A 312 18.86 20.16 -22.51
C ASN A 312 17.78 19.40 -23.25
N THR A 313 16.53 19.79 -23.05
CA THR A 313 15.40 19.26 -23.81
C THR A 313 14.73 20.38 -24.57
N THR A 314 14.38 20.09 -25.81
CA THR A 314 13.62 20.98 -26.68
C THR A 314 12.24 20.36 -26.79
N SER A 315 11.21 21.01 -26.26
CA SER A 315 9.84 20.50 -26.37
C SER A 315 9.30 20.72 -27.79
N SER A 316 8.19 20.06 -28.13
CA SER A 316 7.48 20.24 -29.41
C SER A 316 6.99 21.67 -29.65
N ASP A 317 6.93 22.50 -28.61
CA ASP A 317 6.42 23.86 -28.62
C ASP A 317 7.56 24.91 -28.67
N ASP A 318 8.75 24.55 -29.18
CA ASP A 318 9.95 25.41 -29.29
C ASP A 318 10.51 25.96 -27.96
N PHE A 319 10.12 25.40 -26.81
CA PHE A 319 10.73 25.75 -25.52
C PHE A 319 12.05 25.01 -25.33
N HIS A 320 13.15 25.76 -25.29
CA HIS A 320 14.46 25.27 -24.84
C HIS A 320 14.53 25.29 -23.32
N MET A 321 14.64 24.11 -22.71
CA MET A 321 14.71 23.97 -21.26
C MET A 321 16.00 23.25 -20.86
N VAL A 322 16.66 23.80 -19.84
CA VAL A 322 17.87 23.23 -19.23
C VAL A 322 17.49 22.73 -17.84
N THR A 323 17.47 21.41 -17.65
CA THR A 323 17.26 20.80 -16.33
C THR A 323 18.62 20.55 -15.69
N ILE A 324 18.77 20.99 -14.44
CA ILE A 324 19.94 20.69 -13.61
C ILE A 324 19.47 19.81 -12.47
N LYS A 325 19.75 18.51 -12.58
CA LYS A 325 19.43 17.52 -11.55
C LYS A 325 20.63 17.34 -10.64
N VAL A 326 20.45 17.58 -9.34
CA VAL A 326 21.45 17.26 -8.32
C VAL A 326 20.97 16.09 -7.50
N GLU A 327 21.71 14.99 -7.52
CA GLU A 327 21.39 13.78 -6.78
C GLU A 327 22.54 13.43 -5.83
N ARG A 328 22.26 13.34 -4.53
CA ARG A 328 23.22 12.79 -3.57
C ARG A 328 23.19 11.27 -3.63
N HIS A 329 24.34 10.65 -3.83
CA HIS A 329 24.48 9.20 -3.74
C HIS A 329 25.03 8.81 -2.38
N GLY A 330 24.57 7.70 -1.82
CA GLY A 330 25.05 7.24 -0.53
C GLY A 330 24.28 6.04 0.01
N TYR A 331 24.50 5.76 1.28
CA TYR A 331 23.90 4.65 2.00
C TYR A 331 23.02 5.19 3.13
N HIS A 332 21.88 4.56 3.37
CA HIS A 332 21.02 4.87 4.52
C HIS A 332 21.51 4.12 5.77
N PHE A 333 21.07 4.55 6.96
CA PHE A 333 21.37 3.82 8.21
C PHE A 333 20.98 2.35 8.14
N ALA A 334 19.88 2.00 7.45
CA ALA A 334 19.46 0.63 7.21
C ALA A 334 20.56 -0.28 6.61
N ALA A 335 21.52 0.28 5.86
CA ALA A 335 22.63 -0.46 5.26
C ALA A 335 23.67 -0.95 6.28
N LEU A 336 23.63 -0.48 7.54
CA LEU A 336 24.48 -0.98 8.62
C LEU A 336 24.14 -2.41 9.05
N ARG A 337 22.96 -2.90 8.67
CA ARG A 337 22.49 -4.20 9.11
C ARG A 337 23.09 -5.31 8.28
N SER A 338 23.53 -6.35 8.96
CA SER A 338 24.05 -7.58 8.36
C SER A 338 22.91 -8.41 7.76
N PRO A 339 22.96 -8.76 6.46
CA PRO A 339 22.00 -9.70 5.86
C PRO A 339 21.98 -11.06 6.55
N GLU A 340 23.13 -11.53 7.04
CA GLU A 340 23.25 -12.80 7.77
C GLU A 340 22.49 -12.77 9.09
N ASP A 341 22.59 -11.66 9.82
CA ASP A 341 21.88 -11.48 11.09
C ASP A 341 20.36 -11.48 10.88
N TYR A 342 19.88 -10.84 9.81
CA TYR A 342 18.47 -10.88 9.44
C TYR A 342 17.98 -12.29 9.12
N ARG A 343 18.72 -13.06 8.31
CA ARG A 343 18.34 -14.44 7.99
C ARG A 343 18.29 -15.31 9.26
N SER A 344 19.24 -15.09 10.18
CA SER A 344 19.28 -15.78 11.47
C SER A 344 18.08 -15.41 12.35
N MET A 345 17.77 -14.11 12.49
CA MET A 345 16.60 -13.63 13.24
C MET A 345 15.29 -14.14 12.65
N MET A 346 15.11 -14.05 11.33
CA MET A 346 13.93 -14.58 10.64
C MET A 346 13.79 -16.09 10.86
N SER A 347 14.88 -16.85 10.76
CA SER A 347 14.87 -18.29 11.05
C SER A 347 14.49 -18.60 12.50
N SER A 348 14.98 -17.80 13.45
CA SER A 348 14.64 -17.94 14.87
C SER A 348 13.15 -17.68 15.12
N CYS A 349 12.60 -16.59 14.58
CA CYS A 349 11.17 -16.27 14.70
C CYS A 349 10.30 -17.37 14.08
N LEU A 350 10.67 -17.87 12.89
CA LEU A 350 9.94 -18.96 12.22
C LEU A 350 9.96 -20.25 13.04
N LYS A 351 11.11 -20.61 13.62
CA LYS A 351 11.22 -21.80 14.50
C LYS A 351 10.35 -21.64 15.74
N GLY A 352 10.42 -20.50 16.42
CA GLY A 352 9.62 -20.21 17.61
C GLY A 352 8.12 -20.23 17.33
N ALA A 353 7.68 -19.61 16.22
CA ALA A 353 6.28 -19.62 15.81
C ALA A 353 5.81 -21.03 15.43
N ALA A 354 6.61 -21.81 14.70
CA ALA A 354 6.27 -23.19 14.36
C ALA A 354 6.15 -24.10 15.59
N GLU A 355 6.97 -23.89 16.62
CA GLU A 355 6.87 -24.61 17.90
C GLU A 355 5.59 -24.24 18.66
N MET A 356 5.31 -22.95 18.81
CA MET A 356 4.08 -22.47 19.48
C MET A 356 2.81 -22.96 18.76
N HIS A 357 2.83 -22.98 17.44
CA HIS A 357 1.71 -23.44 16.61
C HIS A 357 1.45 -24.96 16.71
N ARG A 358 2.40 -25.75 17.25
CA ARG A 358 2.16 -27.16 17.60
C ARG A 358 1.46 -27.31 18.97
N VAL A 359 1.63 -26.32 19.84
CA VAL A 359 1.11 -26.34 21.21
C VAL A 359 -0.31 -25.76 21.26
N VAL A 360 -0.57 -24.72 20.46
CA VAL A 360 -1.89 -24.08 20.35
C VAL A 360 -2.74 -24.80 19.30
N ASN A 361 -4.01 -25.09 19.63
CA ASN A 361 -5.00 -25.55 18.65
C ASN A 361 -5.35 -24.40 17.69
N SER A 362 -4.46 -24.13 16.75
CA SER A 362 -4.57 -23.01 15.82
C SER A 362 -5.87 -23.05 15.02
N CYS A 363 -6.45 -21.87 14.80
CA CYS A 363 -7.64 -21.68 13.99
C CYS A 363 -7.47 -22.30 12.58
N SER A 364 -8.12 -23.45 12.33
CA SER A 364 -8.03 -24.22 11.07
C SER A 364 -9.05 -23.79 10.01
N SER A 365 -9.61 -22.58 10.14
CA SER A 365 -10.78 -22.12 9.40
C SER A 365 -10.47 -20.99 8.41
N ASP A 366 -11.32 -20.85 7.39
CA ASP A 366 -11.38 -19.72 6.44
C ASP A 366 -11.54 -18.34 7.13
N ALA A 367 -11.74 -18.32 8.45
CA ALA A 367 -11.81 -17.16 9.34
C ALA A 367 -10.45 -16.72 9.94
N CYS A 368 -9.32 -17.41 9.70
CA CYS A 368 -8.03 -16.91 10.18
C CYS A 368 -7.69 -15.54 9.56
N GLU A 369 -7.19 -14.61 10.37
CA GLU A 369 -6.72 -13.28 9.94
C GLU A 369 -5.65 -13.31 8.83
N TYR A 370 -4.82 -14.35 8.76
CA TYR A 370 -3.91 -14.57 7.62
C TYR A 370 -4.66 -14.68 6.30
N THR A 371 -5.72 -15.49 6.27
CA THR A 371 -6.60 -15.70 5.12
C THR A 371 -7.28 -14.39 4.73
N LEU A 372 -7.64 -13.55 5.71
CA LEU A 372 -8.19 -12.22 5.46
C LEU A 372 -7.16 -11.30 4.79
N SER A 373 -5.97 -11.11 5.36
CA SER A 373 -4.94 -10.24 4.76
C SER A 373 -4.46 -10.73 3.39
N LEU A 374 -4.37 -12.04 3.20
CA LEU A 374 -4.06 -12.63 1.89
C LEU A 374 -5.15 -12.31 0.87
N ARG A 375 -6.44 -12.41 1.27
CA ARG A 375 -7.57 -12.02 0.44
C ARG A 375 -7.52 -10.54 0.07
N MET A 376 -7.19 -9.65 1.02
CA MET A 376 -7.03 -8.21 0.76
C MET A 376 -5.90 -7.93 -0.24
N ARG A 377 -4.74 -8.58 -0.09
CA ARG A 377 -3.62 -8.45 -1.03
C ARG A 377 -3.99 -8.92 -2.44
N LEU A 378 -4.73 -10.02 -2.56
CA LEU A 378 -5.23 -10.51 -3.85
C LEU A 378 -6.20 -9.52 -4.49
N TYR A 379 -7.08 -8.95 -3.67
CA TYR A 379 -7.99 -7.89 -4.05
C TYR A 379 -7.26 -6.65 -4.57
N ASP A 380 -6.16 -6.23 -3.95
CA ASP A 380 -5.37 -5.09 -4.42
C ASP A 380 -4.72 -5.36 -5.78
N MET A 381 -4.20 -6.58 -5.99
CA MET A 381 -3.68 -6.99 -7.30
C MET A 381 -4.77 -6.97 -8.37
N ILE A 382 -5.96 -7.51 -8.06
CA ILE A 382 -7.11 -7.53 -8.98
C ILE A 382 -7.57 -6.11 -9.30
N HIS A 383 -7.67 -5.21 -8.31
CA HIS A 383 -8.01 -3.81 -8.54
C HIS A 383 -7.00 -3.14 -9.49
N GLY A 384 -5.71 -3.40 -9.30
CA GLY A 384 -4.65 -2.94 -10.20
C GLY A 384 -4.83 -3.41 -11.64
N PHE A 385 -5.31 -4.64 -11.87
CA PHE A 385 -5.63 -5.12 -13.23
C PHE A 385 -6.74 -4.31 -13.88
N TYR A 386 -7.83 -4.00 -13.16
CA TYR A 386 -8.89 -3.16 -13.70
C TYR A 386 -8.42 -1.74 -14.01
N LEU A 387 -7.66 -1.11 -13.12
CA LEU A 387 -7.07 0.21 -13.38
C LEU A 387 -6.17 0.19 -14.63
N LYS A 388 -5.38 -0.87 -14.79
CA LYS A 388 -4.56 -1.07 -15.99
C LYS A 388 -5.41 -1.24 -17.25
N VAL A 389 -6.52 -1.99 -17.20
CA VAL A 389 -7.47 -2.09 -18.31
C VAL A 389 -7.99 -0.71 -18.71
N PHE A 390 -8.45 0.11 -17.75
CA PHE A 390 -8.96 1.45 -18.06
C PHE A 390 -7.89 2.39 -18.63
N ALA A 391 -6.64 2.26 -18.22
CA ALA A 391 -5.53 2.99 -18.82
C ALA A 391 -5.24 2.53 -20.26
N MET A 392 -5.41 1.24 -20.56
CA MET A 392 -5.15 0.69 -21.89
C MET A 392 -6.26 0.95 -22.91
N LEU A 393 -7.48 1.28 -22.47
CA LEU A 393 -8.62 1.49 -23.36
C LEU A 393 -8.54 2.81 -24.13
N PRO A 394 -8.78 2.81 -25.46
CA PRO A 394 -8.94 4.05 -26.21
C PRO A 394 -10.29 4.71 -25.90
N SER A 395 -10.36 6.03 -26.05
CA SER A 395 -11.57 6.83 -25.78
C SER A 395 -12.77 6.45 -26.67
N THR A 396 -12.52 5.83 -27.82
CA THR A 396 -13.53 5.29 -28.73
C THR A 396 -14.23 4.02 -28.22
N TRP A 397 -13.67 3.35 -27.20
CA TRP A 397 -14.17 2.09 -26.64
C TRP A 397 -14.64 2.21 -25.19
N LEU A 398 -14.95 3.42 -24.71
CA LEU A 398 -15.47 3.63 -23.35
C LEU A 398 -16.86 3.00 -23.15
N ASP A 399 -17.58 2.69 -24.22
CA ASP A 399 -18.83 1.92 -24.16
C ASP A 399 -18.62 0.45 -23.76
N LEU A 400 -17.37 -0.03 -23.68
CA LEU A 400 -17.01 -1.33 -23.14
C LEU A 400 -17.02 -1.37 -21.61
N ILE A 401 -16.89 -0.23 -20.92
CA ILE A 401 -16.85 -0.13 -19.45
C ILE A 401 -18.00 -0.89 -18.79
N PRO A 402 -19.26 -0.73 -19.25
CA PRO A 402 -20.34 -1.52 -18.69
C PRO A 402 -20.10 -3.05 -18.77
N HIS A 403 -19.62 -3.52 -19.91
CA HIS A 403 -19.36 -4.94 -20.08
C HIS A 403 -18.20 -5.43 -19.19
N ILE A 404 -17.22 -4.56 -18.91
CA ILE A 404 -16.15 -4.81 -17.93
C ILE A 404 -16.72 -5.02 -16.53
N LEU A 405 -17.54 -4.09 -16.05
CA LEU A 405 -18.10 -4.17 -14.70
C LEU A 405 -19.03 -5.38 -14.48
N TYR A 406 -19.66 -5.87 -15.55
CA TYR A 406 -20.62 -6.96 -15.43
C TYR A 406 -20.01 -8.35 -15.63
N ALA A 407 -19.14 -8.50 -16.63
CA ALA A 407 -18.65 -9.81 -17.09
C ALA A 407 -17.13 -9.85 -17.34
N GLY A 408 -16.43 -8.72 -17.25
CA GLY A 408 -14.99 -8.64 -17.49
C GLY A 408 -14.17 -9.20 -16.34
N HIS A 409 -14.28 -10.50 -16.05
CA HIS A 409 -13.57 -11.12 -14.94
C HIS A 409 -12.13 -11.54 -15.29
N CYS A 410 -11.28 -11.65 -14.26
CA CYS A 410 -9.85 -11.95 -14.40
C CYS A 410 -9.51 -13.41 -14.76
N TYR A 411 -10.41 -14.37 -14.55
CA TYR A 411 -10.14 -15.78 -14.83
C TYR A 411 -10.33 -16.09 -16.32
N GLY A 412 -9.51 -17.02 -16.84
CA GLY A 412 -9.49 -17.39 -18.25
C GLY A 412 -8.13 -17.91 -18.69
N PRO A 413 -7.96 -18.23 -19.99
CA PRO A 413 -6.71 -18.79 -20.54
C PRO A 413 -5.62 -17.74 -20.85
N LEU A 414 -5.94 -16.44 -20.76
CA LEU A 414 -4.99 -15.33 -20.95
C LEU A 414 -4.51 -14.81 -19.60
N ASP A 415 -3.60 -13.82 -19.61
CA ASP A 415 -3.26 -13.09 -18.39
C ASP A 415 -4.50 -12.31 -17.86
N PRO A 416 -4.53 -11.92 -16.57
CA PRO A 416 -5.71 -11.30 -15.96
C PRO A 416 -6.25 -10.08 -16.71
N VAL A 417 -5.39 -9.21 -17.24
CA VAL A 417 -5.79 -7.98 -17.96
C VAL A 417 -6.44 -8.36 -19.29
N SER A 418 -5.82 -9.27 -20.03
CA SER A 418 -6.35 -9.77 -21.30
C SER A 418 -7.67 -10.54 -21.13
N ASN A 419 -7.84 -11.30 -20.04
CA ASN A 419 -9.10 -11.98 -19.72
C ASN A 419 -10.22 -10.98 -19.47
N ILE A 420 -9.97 -9.92 -18.68
CA ILE A 420 -10.96 -8.86 -18.43
C ILE A 420 -11.47 -8.30 -19.76
N ILE A 421 -10.56 -7.91 -20.67
CA ILE A 421 -10.93 -7.30 -21.96
C ILE A 421 -11.69 -8.30 -22.84
N THR A 422 -11.18 -9.52 -22.98
CA THR A 422 -11.77 -10.56 -23.84
C THR A 422 -13.17 -10.95 -23.37
N ASN A 423 -13.35 -11.19 -22.06
CA ASN A 423 -14.65 -11.51 -21.47
C ASN A 423 -15.64 -10.35 -21.63
N SER A 424 -15.16 -9.10 -21.56
CA SER A 424 -15.99 -7.91 -21.79
C SER A 424 -16.47 -7.79 -23.24
N ILE A 425 -15.58 -8.00 -24.22
CA ILE A 425 -15.94 -7.96 -25.64
C ILE A 425 -16.93 -9.07 -25.97
N LEU A 426 -16.70 -10.28 -25.44
CA LEU A 426 -17.62 -11.40 -25.62
C LEU A 426 -19.00 -11.09 -25.03
N HIS A 427 -19.05 -10.52 -23.82
CA HIS A 427 -20.31 -10.09 -23.23
C HIS A 427 -21.01 -9.01 -24.07
N ARG A 428 -20.27 -8.05 -24.63
CA ARG A 428 -20.81 -7.02 -25.54
C ARG A 428 -21.47 -7.62 -26.78
N LEU A 429 -20.87 -8.66 -27.35
CA LEU A 429 -21.41 -9.35 -28.53
C LEU A 429 -22.70 -10.13 -28.21
N VAL A 430 -22.72 -10.83 -27.07
CA VAL A 430 -23.84 -11.71 -26.69
C VAL A 430 -25.01 -10.91 -26.09
N ARG A 431 -24.71 -9.82 -25.38
CA ARG A 431 -25.69 -8.96 -24.71
C ARG A 431 -25.39 -7.48 -25.02
N PRO A 432 -25.67 -7.01 -26.25
CA PRO A 432 -25.54 -5.60 -26.55
C PRO A 432 -26.47 -4.80 -25.63
N ILE A 433 -25.92 -3.88 -24.84
CA ILE A 433 -26.71 -3.02 -23.95
C ILE A 433 -27.48 -2.04 -24.83
N PRO A 434 -28.84 -2.06 -24.84
CA PRO A 434 -29.60 -1.14 -25.67
C PRO A 434 -29.54 0.26 -25.03
N TRP A 435 -28.66 1.12 -25.52
CA TRP A 435 -28.63 2.55 -25.15
C TRP A 435 -29.89 3.32 -25.62
N LEU A 436 -30.82 2.66 -26.30
CA LEU A 436 -32.04 3.24 -26.86
C LEU A 436 -32.88 3.94 -25.78
N GLY A 437 -32.86 5.28 -25.80
CA GLY A 437 -33.65 6.16 -24.93
C GLY A 437 -32.90 6.76 -23.73
N SER A 438 -31.64 6.37 -23.50
CA SER A 438 -30.79 6.90 -22.44
C SER A 438 -30.10 8.20 -22.87
N LYS A 439 -30.17 9.28 -22.06
CA LYS A 439 -29.31 10.47 -22.23
C LYS A 439 -27.83 10.21 -21.83
N ILE A 440 -27.54 9.05 -21.23
CA ILE A 440 -26.20 8.59 -20.86
C ILE A 440 -25.55 7.97 -22.09
N LYS A 441 -24.68 8.72 -22.76
CA LYS A 441 -23.91 8.24 -23.93
C LYS A 441 -22.63 7.49 -23.55
N VAL A 442 -22.06 7.81 -22.38
CA VAL A 442 -20.82 7.21 -21.85
C VAL A 442 -20.97 7.08 -20.34
N TYR A 443 -20.77 5.87 -19.81
CA TYR A 443 -20.66 5.61 -18.38
C TYR A 443 -19.17 5.57 -18.03
N ASP A 444 -18.66 6.62 -17.42
CA ASP A 444 -17.23 6.80 -17.12
C ASP A 444 -16.96 7.14 -15.65
N ILE A 445 -17.98 7.33 -14.81
CA ILE A 445 -17.84 7.30 -13.35
C ILE A 445 -18.14 5.90 -12.86
N LEU A 446 -17.08 5.21 -12.44
CA LEU A 446 -17.16 3.95 -11.74
C LEU A 446 -17.27 4.27 -10.25
N ASP A 447 -18.43 3.97 -9.68
CA ASP A 447 -18.52 3.97 -8.23
C ASP A 447 -17.68 2.81 -7.67
N THR A 448 -17.17 3.00 -6.46
CA THR A 448 -16.26 2.05 -5.82
C THR A 448 -16.93 0.72 -5.44
N LEU A 449 -18.27 0.65 -5.38
CA LEU A 449 -18.99 -0.61 -5.14
C LEU A 449 -19.10 -1.44 -6.42
N SER A 450 -19.30 -0.80 -7.58
CA SER A 450 -19.24 -1.43 -8.89
C SER A 450 -17.90 -2.12 -9.12
N MET A 451 -16.80 -1.44 -8.78
CA MET A 451 -15.44 -1.98 -8.83
C MET A 451 -15.26 -3.14 -7.86
N LEU A 452 -15.66 -2.97 -6.59
CA LEU A 452 -15.58 -4.04 -5.60
C LEU A 452 -16.32 -5.30 -6.04
N ARG A 453 -17.53 -5.17 -6.62
CA ARG A 453 -18.32 -6.32 -7.09
C ARG A 453 -17.55 -7.14 -8.11
N VAL A 454 -16.95 -6.50 -9.11
CA VAL A 454 -16.22 -7.22 -10.16
C VAL A 454 -14.91 -7.82 -9.63
N GLU A 455 -14.26 -7.18 -8.65
CA GLU A 455 -13.08 -7.70 -7.97
C GLU A 455 -13.37 -8.95 -7.13
N VAL A 456 -14.45 -8.91 -6.34
CA VAL A 456 -14.93 -10.05 -5.53
C VAL A 456 -15.24 -11.24 -6.43
N ARG A 457 -16.06 -11.04 -7.47
CA ARG A 457 -16.41 -12.09 -8.43
C ARG A 457 -15.20 -12.66 -9.17
N SER A 458 -14.23 -11.80 -9.51
CA SER A 458 -13.00 -12.24 -10.15
C SER A 458 -12.19 -13.15 -9.22
N LEU A 459 -12.07 -12.80 -7.94
CA LEU A 459 -11.38 -13.63 -6.97
C LEU A 459 -12.11 -14.95 -6.71
N GLU A 460 -13.44 -14.91 -6.56
CA GLU A 460 -14.27 -16.12 -6.41
C GLU A 460 -14.07 -17.09 -7.59
N GLY A 461 -14.10 -16.57 -8.82
CA GLY A 461 -13.84 -17.36 -10.03
C GLY A 461 -12.42 -17.94 -10.08
N LEU A 462 -11.40 -17.14 -9.74
CA LEU A 462 -10.00 -17.62 -9.66
C LEU A 462 -9.82 -18.71 -8.60
N ILE A 463 -10.39 -18.54 -7.40
CA ILE A 463 -10.35 -19.53 -6.32
C ILE A 463 -11.02 -20.83 -6.78
N ALA A 464 -12.20 -20.74 -7.39
CA ALA A 464 -12.92 -21.91 -7.90
C ALA A 464 -12.14 -22.63 -9.01
N LEU A 465 -11.48 -21.89 -9.91
CA LEU A 465 -10.65 -22.45 -10.98
C LEU A 465 -9.48 -23.27 -10.43
N VAL A 466 -8.74 -22.73 -9.45
CA VAL A 466 -7.61 -23.41 -8.79
C VAL A 466 -8.09 -24.64 -8.02
N ARG A 467 -9.19 -24.51 -7.28
CA ARG A 467 -9.77 -25.62 -6.49
C ARG A 467 -10.26 -26.76 -7.38
N ALA A 468 -10.84 -26.45 -8.53
CA ALA A 468 -11.29 -27.45 -9.49
C ALA A 468 -10.12 -28.14 -10.23
N SER A 469 -8.92 -27.56 -10.17
CA SER A 469 -7.70 -28.07 -10.84
C SER A 469 -6.85 -28.98 -9.96
N SER A 470 -7.04 -28.97 -8.65
CA SER A 470 -6.20 -29.68 -7.68
C SER A 470 -6.80 -31.00 -7.23
N LYS A 471 -6.00 -32.09 -7.20
CA LYS A 471 -6.35 -33.36 -6.51
C LYS A 471 -5.30 -33.64 -5.43
N PRO A 472 -5.65 -33.83 -4.14
CA PRO A 472 -6.98 -33.83 -3.50
C PRO A 472 -7.45 -32.43 -3.04
N ARG A 473 -8.65 -32.36 -2.42
CA ARG A 473 -9.41 -31.14 -2.02
C ARG A 473 -8.51 -29.97 -1.56
N CYS A 474 -8.19 -29.06 -2.48
CA CYS A 474 -7.55 -27.79 -2.18
C CYS A 474 -8.48 -26.92 -1.33
N SER A 475 -8.00 -26.48 -0.16
CA SER A 475 -8.73 -25.54 0.68
C SER A 475 -8.80 -24.14 0.03
N THR A 476 -9.69 -23.28 0.51
CA THR A 476 -9.77 -21.87 0.05
C THR A 476 -8.45 -21.15 0.31
N GLN A 477 -7.84 -21.36 1.48
CA GLN A 477 -6.53 -20.83 1.84
C GLN A 477 -5.44 -21.27 0.84
N GLN A 478 -5.34 -22.57 0.54
CA GLN A 478 -4.34 -23.09 -0.42
C GLN A 478 -4.52 -22.51 -1.82
N ALA A 479 -5.77 -22.29 -2.25
CA ALA A 479 -6.05 -21.67 -3.54
C ALA A 479 -5.58 -20.21 -3.58
N MET A 480 -5.87 -19.42 -2.55
CA MET A 480 -5.41 -18.03 -2.43
C MET A 480 -3.88 -17.94 -2.35
N GLU A 481 -3.25 -18.88 -1.67
CA GLU A 481 -1.81 -19.02 -1.57
C GLU A 481 -1.14 -19.28 -2.93
N HIS A 482 -1.74 -20.16 -3.74
CA HIS A 482 -1.32 -20.43 -5.12
C HIS A 482 -1.49 -19.19 -5.99
N LEU A 483 -2.64 -18.52 -5.91
CA LEU A 483 -2.91 -17.27 -6.63
C LEU A 483 -1.91 -16.17 -6.28
N SER A 484 -1.54 -16.03 -5.00
CA SER A 484 -0.55 -15.02 -4.58
C SER A 484 0.83 -15.29 -5.21
N CYS A 485 1.29 -16.55 -5.19
CA CYS A 485 2.55 -16.94 -5.85
C CYS A 485 2.54 -16.67 -7.36
N LYS A 486 1.38 -16.87 -8.00
CA LYS A 486 1.20 -16.66 -9.45
C LYS A 486 0.81 -15.22 -9.80
N ARG A 487 0.66 -14.32 -8.82
CA ARG A 487 0.10 -12.97 -9.00
C ARG A 487 -1.22 -12.98 -9.77
N CYS A 488 -2.09 -13.95 -9.46
CA CYS A 488 -3.36 -14.24 -10.13
C CYS A 488 -3.24 -14.60 -11.63
N ASP A 489 -2.05 -14.73 -12.20
CA ASP A 489 -1.85 -15.11 -13.60
C ASP A 489 -1.77 -16.64 -13.75
N LEU A 490 -2.87 -17.22 -14.21
CA LEU A 490 -3.01 -18.65 -14.48
C LEU A 490 -2.86 -18.99 -15.97
N SER A 491 -2.41 -18.05 -16.81
CA SER A 491 -2.33 -18.20 -18.28
C SER A 491 -1.37 -19.28 -18.77
N GLN A 492 -0.51 -19.78 -17.89
CA GLN A 492 0.45 -20.86 -18.15
C GLN A 492 -0.05 -22.22 -17.65
N GLU A 493 -1.20 -22.27 -16.98
CA GLU A 493 -1.80 -23.49 -16.44
C GLU A 493 -2.85 -24.05 -17.40
N SER A 494 -2.93 -25.38 -17.47
CA SER A 494 -3.91 -26.08 -18.31
C SER A 494 -5.17 -26.35 -17.51
N HIS A 495 -6.29 -25.77 -17.96
CA HIS A 495 -7.60 -25.94 -17.34
C HIS A 495 -8.61 -26.52 -18.34
N THR A 496 -9.55 -27.31 -17.82
CA THR A 496 -10.62 -27.96 -18.61
C THR A 496 -11.88 -27.10 -18.69
N SER A 497 -12.77 -27.43 -19.62
CA SER A 497 -14.11 -26.83 -19.74
C SER A 497 -14.89 -26.80 -18.45
N GLN A 498 -14.88 -27.91 -17.73
CA GLN A 498 -15.64 -28.03 -16.50
C GLN A 498 -15.08 -27.11 -15.40
N GLN A 499 -13.76 -26.89 -15.38
CA GLN A 499 -13.12 -26.00 -14.41
C GLN A 499 -13.43 -24.52 -14.71
N PHE A 500 -13.44 -24.12 -15.97
CA PHE A 500 -13.89 -22.78 -16.36
C PHE A 500 -15.38 -22.56 -16.10
N ALA A 501 -16.23 -23.56 -16.33
CA ALA A 501 -17.65 -23.47 -15.97
C ALA A 501 -17.85 -23.31 -14.45
N ALA A 502 -17.08 -24.03 -13.63
CA ALA A 502 -17.11 -23.86 -12.18
C ALA A 502 -16.65 -22.47 -11.74
N ALA A 503 -15.60 -21.93 -12.36
CA ALA A 503 -15.12 -20.57 -12.14
C ALA A 503 -16.18 -19.53 -12.52
N ALA A 504 -16.85 -19.72 -13.66
CA ALA A 504 -17.94 -18.87 -14.13
C ALA A 504 -19.14 -18.87 -13.18
N ALA A 505 -19.55 -20.05 -12.73
CA ALA A 505 -20.61 -20.20 -11.76
C ALA A 505 -20.27 -19.51 -10.43
N ALA A 506 -19.05 -19.71 -9.92
CA ALA A 506 -18.59 -19.07 -8.69
C ALA A 506 -18.55 -17.54 -8.81
N ALA A 507 -18.08 -17.02 -9.94
CA ALA A 507 -18.07 -15.59 -10.24
C ALA A 507 -19.45 -15.00 -10.60
N ARG A 508 -20.50 -15.83 -10.64
CA ARG A 508 -21.87 -15.44 -11.04
C ARG A 508 -21.89 -14.80 -12.43
N HIS A 509 -21.09 -15.35 -13.33
CA HIS A 509 -21.00 -14.89 -14.70
C HIS A 509 -22.30 -15.24 -15.46
N PRO A 510 -22.80 -14.36 -16.34
CA PRO A 510 -24.10 -14.53 -16.99
C PRO A 510 -24.22 -15.72 -17.97
N TYR A 511 -23.13 -16.42 -18.27
CA TYR A 511 -23.10 -17.59 -19.15
C TYR A 511 -21.92 -18.50 -18.78
N ASP A 512 -22.03 -19.79 -19.14
CA ASP A 512 -20.94 -20.76 -19.02
C ASP A 512 -19.76 -20.28 -19.88
N VAL A 513 -18.63 -19.98 -19.23
CA VAL A 513 -17.49 -19.33 -19.91
C VAL A 513 -16.83 -20.25 -20.92
N LEU A 514 -16.61 -19.70 -22.11
CA LEU A 514 -15.89 -20.26 -23.27
C LEU A 514 -14.40 -20.53 -23.05
N GLY A 515 -13.89 -20.44 -21.82
CA GLY A 515 -12.46 -20.61 -21.50
C GLY A 515 -11.86 -21.93 -22.01
N SER A 516 -12.70 -22.87 -22.42
CA SER A 516 -12.30 -24.17 -22.94
C SER A 516 -12.50 -24.45 -24.43
N SER A 517 -13.07 -23.52 -25.19
CA SER A 517 -13.25 -23.69 -26.64
C SER A 517 -12.30 -22.83 -27.47
N LEU A 518 -11.48 -21.98 -26.85
CA LEU A 518 -10.47 -21.21 -27.57
C LEU A 518 -9.32 -22.14 -27.98
N ALA A 519 -9.12 -22.33 -29.28
CA ALA A 519 -7.99 -23.07 -29.79
C ALA A 519 -6.66 -22.41 -29.36
N PRO A 520 -5.57 -23.17 -29.13
CA PRO A 520 -4.29 -22.60 -28.75
C PRO A 520 -3.75 -21.54 -29.73
N SER A 521 -4.02 -21.69 -31.03
CA SER A 521 -3.68 -20.69 -32.05
C SER A 521 -4.39 -19.35 -31.81
N LEU A 522 -5.68 -19.39 -31.49
CA LEU A 522 -6.47 -18.22 -31.20
C LEU A 522 -5.99 -17.50 -29.92
N ILE A 523 -5.58 -18.26 -28.90
CA ILE A 523 -4.97 -17.69 -27.68
C ILE A 523 -3.71 -16.88 -28.02
N ILE A 524 -2.85 -17.41 -28.91
CA ILE A 524 -1.64 -16.71 -29.35
C ILE A 524 -1.99 -15.43 -30.11
N ASP A 525 -2.97 -15.49 -31.01
CA ASP A 525 -3.42 -14.33 -31.77
C ASP A 525 -4.00 -13.24 -30.87
N LEU A 526 -4.84 -13.62 -29.90
CA LEU A 526 -5.40 -12.68 -28.91
C LEU A 526 -4.30 -12.00 -28.09
N ARG A 527 -3.30 -12.75 -27.60
CA ARG A 527 -2.15 -12.19 -26.86
C ARG A 527 -1.39 -11.15 -27.69
N ARG A 528 -1.20 -11.41 -28.99
CA ARG A 528 -0.53 -10.49 -29.90
C ARG A 528 -1.35 -9.21 -30.13
N MET A 529 -2.67 -9.32 -30.31
CA MET A 529 -3.53 -8.17 -30.56
C MET A 529 -3.75 -7.30 -29.31
N LEU A 530 -3.76 -7.92 -28.13
CA LEU A 530 -3.90 -7.24 -26.83
C LEU A 530 -2.60 -6.62 -26.32
N ALA A 531 -1.47 -6.85 -27.00
CA ALA A 531 -0.23 -6.15 -26.72
C ALA A 531 -0.41 -4.64 -26.94
N THR A 532 0.03 -3.84 -25.96
CA THR A 532 -0.03 -2.38 -26.04
C THR A 532 0.91 -1.86 -27.12
N SER A 533 0.46 -0.85 -27.86
CA SER A 533 1.34 -0.09 -28.77
C SER A 533 2.34 0.77 -27.98
N ALA A 534 3.21 1.50 -28.68
CA ALA A 534 4.23 2.36 -28.06
C ALA A 534 3.68 3.43 -27.11
N ASN A 535 2.38 3.71 -27.17
CA ASN A 535 1.66 4.66 -26.30
C ASN A 535 0.91 3.98 -25.14
N GLY A 536 1.24 2.73 -24.80
CA GLY A 536 0.65 2.01 -23.67
C GLY A 536 -0.83 1.63 -23.82
N ARG A 537 -1.46 1.92 -24.97
CA ARG A 537 -2.87 1.59 -25.26
C ARG A 537 -3.00 0.48 -26.29
N ILE A 538 -4.15 -0.18 -26.27
CA ILE A 538 -4.57 -1.09 -27.33
C ILE A 538 -5.15 -0.27 -28.47
N SER A 539 -4.77 -0.59 -29.71
CA SER A 539 -5.31 0.10 -30.89
C SER A 539 -6.79 -0.21 -31.07
N SER A 540 -7.56 0.75 -31.59
CA SER A 540 -8.99 0.52 -31.87
C SER A 540 -9.15 -0.59 -32.92
N GLU A 541 -8.23 -0.66 -33.87
CA GLU A 541 -8.14 -1.67 -34.92
C GLU A 541 -7.94 -3.07 -34.34
N SER A 542 -7.05 -3.22 -33.34
CA SER A 542 -6.86 -4.48 -32.63
C SER A 542 -8.14 -4.94 -31.92
N LEU A 543 -8.85 -4.02 -31.24
CA LEU A 543 -10.08 -4.34 -30.53
C LEU A 543 -11.21 -4.74 -31.50
N GLU A 544 -11.33 -4.06 -32.63
CA GLU A 544 -12.26 -4.45 -33.72
C GLU A 544 -11.94 -5.85 -34.27
N GLN A 545 -10.66 -6.16 -34.51
CA GLN A 545 -10.23 -7.48 -34.97
C GLN A 545 -10.57 -8.57 -33.95
N ILE A 546 -10.28 -8.35 -32.67
CA ILE A 546 -10.64 -9.27 -31.58
C ILE A 546 -12.16 -9.50 -31.57
N MET A 547 -12.95 -8.43 -31.69
CA MET A 547 -14.40 -8.52 -31.71
C MET A 547 -14.91 -9.35 -32.90
N CYS A 548 -14.36 -9.16 -34.11
CA CYS A 548 -14.69 -9.98 -35.28
C CYS A 548 -14.38 -11.46 -35.04
N ILE A 549 -13.20 -11.78 -34.53
CA ILE A 549 -12.77 -13.17 -34.30
C ILE A 549 -13.63 -13.86 -33.25
N LEU A 550 -13.95 -13.17 -32.14
CA LEU A 550 -14.84 -13.70 -31.10
C LEU A 550 -16.27 -13.87 -31.61
N LYS A 551 -16.75 -12.98 -32.47
CA LYS A 551 -18.08 -13.09 -33.08
C LYS A 551 -18.20 -14.36 -33.94
N GLU A 552 -17.16 -14.69 -34.70
CA GLU A 552 -17.15 -15.88 -35.56
C GLU A 552 -16.99 -17.18 -34.76
N THR A 553 -16.12 -17.17 -33.76
CA THR A 553 -15.72 -18.40 -33.04
C THR A 553 -16.64 -18.74 -31.87
N CYS A 554 -17.15 -17.72 -31.18
CA CYS A 554 -17.72 -17.86 -29.83
C CYS A 554 -19.21 -17.51 -29.74
N ALA A 555 -19.68 -16.49 -30.46
CA ALA A 555 -21.09 -16.08 -30.41
C ALA A 555 -22.11 -17.18 -30.78
N PRO A 556 -21.82 -18.12 -31.72
CA PRO A 556 -22.76 -19.21 -32.06
C PRO A 556 -22.95 -20.25 -30.94
N MET A 557 -22.02 -20.32 -29.99
CA MET A 557 -22.03 -21.29 -28.88
C MET A 557 -22.87 -20.83 -27.68
N CYS A 558 -23.31 -19.56 -27.67
CA CYS A 558 -24.10 -19.02 -26.57
C CYS A 558 -25.57 -19.42 -26.71
N GLY A 559 -26.15 -19.99 -25.64
CA GLY A 559 -27.55 -20.44 -25.61
C GLY A 559 -28.59 -19.33 -25.85
N PRO A 560 -29.86 -19.70 -26.11
CA PRO A 560 -30.91 -18.75 -26.44
C PRO A 560 -31.11 -17.68 -25.34
N LEU A 561 -31.30 -16.45 -25.78
CA LEU A 561 -31.54 -15.28 -24.92
C LEU A 561 -32.76 -15.54 -24.03
N LEU A 562 -32.59 -15.49 -22.70
CA LEU A 562 -33.72 -15.38 -21.77
C LEU A 562 -34.59 -14.17 -22.17
N PRO A 563 -35.92 -14.32 -22.29
CA PRO A 563 -36.80 -13.22 -22.66
C PRO A 563 -36.65 -12.04 -21.70
N TYR A 564 -36.46 -10.85 -22.27
CA TYR A 564 -36.60 -9.58 -21.55
C TYR A 564 -38.03 -9.45 -21.01
N ALA A 565 -38.25 -9.62 -19.70
CA ALA A 565 -39.58 -9.41 -19.14
C ALA A 565 -39.60 -9.12 -17.63
N ALA A 566 -39.79 -7.83 -17.30
CA ALA A 566 -40.81 -7.36 -16.38
C ALA A 566 -41.11 -5.88 -16.70
N LYS A 567 -42.38 -5.47 -16.78
CA LYS A 567 -42.75 -4.06 -16.87
C LYS A 567 -42.45 -3.43 -15.50
N LEU A 568 -41.42 -2.59 -15.40
CA LEU A 568 -41.14 -1.82 -14.18
C LEU A 568 -42.41 -1.07 -13.74
N SER A 569 -42.66 -1.03 -12.42
CA SER A 569 -43.75 -0.21 -11.86
C SER A 569 -43.51 1.27 -12.16
N LYS A 570 -44.53 2.11 -11.99
CA LYS A 570 -44.40 3.55 -12.26
C LYS A 570 -43.36 4.18 -11.32
N GLU A 571 -43.47 3.85 -10.04
CA GLU A 571 -42.59 4.32 -8.96
C GLU A 571 -41.16 3.88 -9.22
N ALA A 572 -40.98 2.62 -9.62
CA ALA A 572 -39.68 2.07 -9.98
C ALA A 572 -39.00 2.84 -11.12
N LYS A 573 -39.78 3.23 -12.15
CA LYS A 573 -39.28 4.04 -13.26
C LYS A 573 -38.92 5.46 -12.81
N GLU A 574 -39.72 6.08 -11.95
CA GLU A 574 -39.47 7.42 -11.43
C GLU A 574 -38.19 7.46 -10.60
N THR A 575 -38.00 6.51 -9.66
CA THR A 575 -36.77 6.36 -8.88
C THR A 575 -35.55 6.14 -9.79
N LEU A 576 -35.67 5.29 -10.80
CA LEU A 576 -34.59 5.05 -11.77
C LEU A 576 -34.19 6.33 -12.52
N LEU A 577 -35.18 7.10 -12.99
CA LEU A 577 -34.95 8.37 -13.68
C LEU A 577 -34.31 9.41 -12.76
N GLU A 578 -34.73 9.48 -11.50
CA GLU A 578 -34.17 10.37 -10.49
C GLU A 578 -32.70 10.04 -10.21
N LYS A 579 -32.39 8.76 -9.94
CA LYS A 579 -31.00 8.29 -9.70
C LYS A 579 -30.10 8.57 -10.91
N ARG A 580 -30.59 8.35 -12.13
CA ARG A 580 -29.85 8.70 -13.36
C ARG A 580 -29.63 10.20 -13.52
N SER A 581 -30.60 11.02 -13.16
CA SER A 581 -30.48 12.48 -13.15
C SER A 581 -29.43 12.94 -12.13
N HIS A 582 -29.44 12.36 -10.93
CA HIS A 582 -28.43 12.63 -9.91
C HIS A 582 -27.03 12.22 -10.36
N TYR A 583 -26.86 11.01 -10.92
CA TYR A 583 -25.61 10.55 -11.51
C TYR A 583 -25.09 11.53 -12.56
N MET A 584 -25.96 12.02 -13.45
CA MET A 584 -25.55 12.97 -14.48
C MET A 584 -25.06 14.31 -13.94
N LYS A 585 -25.72 14.83 -12.90
CA LYS A 585 -25.26 16.05 -12.21
C LYS A 585 -23.89 15.85 -11.58
N MET A 586 -23.72 14.74 -10.85
CA MET A 586 -22.45 14.38 -10.23
C MET A 586 -21.35 14.21 -11.27
N LYS A 587 -21.65 13.55 -12.39
CA LYS A 587 -20.74 13.36 -13.51
C LYS A 587 -20.24 14.68 -14.07
N LEU A 588 -21.14 15.60 -14.39
CA LEU A 588 -20.76 16.89 -14.93
C LEU A 588 -19.91 17.71 -13.94
N PHE A 589 -20.26 17.67 -12.66
CA PHE A 589 -19.50 18.34 -11.60
C PHE A 589 -18.07 17.79 -11.49
N ILE A 590 -17.90 16.48 -11.29
CA ILE A 590 -16.57 15.88 -11.10
C ILE A 590 -15.70 16.07 -12.35
N HIS A 591 -16.24 15.90 -13.56
CA HIS A 591 -15.46 16.15 -14.79
C HIS A 591 -15.00 17.60 -14.91
N ALA A 592 -15.84 18.57 -14.54
CA ALA A 592 -15.47 19.98 -14.57
C ALA A 592 -14.34 20.30 -13.57
N GLU A 593 -14.40 19.74 -12.37
CA GLU A 593 -13.35 19.89 -11.36
C GLU A 593 -12.05 19.19 -11.76
N LEU A 594 -12.13 17.97 -12.30
CA LEU A 594 -10.97 17.24 -12.83
C LEU A 594 -10.26 18.01 -13.95
N ALA A 595 -11.01 18.61 -14.87
CA ALA A 595 -10.45 19.44 -15.92
C ALA A 595 -9.72 20.68 -15.35
N GLN A 596 -10.20 21.26 -14.25
CA GLN A 596 -9.55 22.40 -13.60
C GLN A 596 -8.24 21.99 -12.89
N VAL A 597 -8.27 20.90 -12.11
CA VAL A 597 -7.06 20.43 -11.40
C VAL A 597 -5.99 19.91 -12.37
N LEU A 598 -6.37 19.33 -13.53
CA LEU A 598 -5.41 18.96 -14.57
C LEU A 598 -4.79 20.17 -15.27
N LYS A 599 -5.54 21.25 -15.49
CA LYS A 599 -4.96 22.51 -16.01
C LYS A 599 -3.94 23.09 -15.04
N LYS A 600 -4.23 23.06 -13.74
CA LYS A 600 -3.29 23.45 -12.70
C LYS A 600 -2.06 22.54 -12.69
N TYR A 601 -2.26 21.22 -12.76
CA TYR A 601 -1.17 20.24 -12.83
C TYR A 601 -0.25 20.49 -14.03
N ALA A 602 -0.81 20.73 -15.23
CA ALA A 602 -0.03 21.02 -16.43
C ALA A 602 0.77 22.33 -16.33
N PHE A 603 0.25 23.32 -15.59
CA PHE A 603 0.98 24.55 -15.29
C PHE A 603 2.16 24.29 -14.33
N GLU A 604 1.96 23.45 -13.32
CA GLU A 604 3.00 23.07 -12.33
C GLU A 604 4.04 22.09 -12.90
N HIS A 605 3.67 21.31 -13.93
CA HIS A 605 4.50 20.26 -14.54
C HIS A 605 4.65 20.50 -16.06
N PRO A 606 5.35 21.56 -16.50
CA PRO A 606 5.43 21.94 -17.92
C PRO A 606 6.15 20.91 -18.81
N LEU A 607 6.86 19.96 -18.18
CA LEU A 607 7.57 18.87 -18.85
C LEU A 607 6.71 17.65 -19.15
N GLU A 608 5.58 17.53 -18.48
CA GLU A 608 4.68 16.41 -18.68
C GLU A 608 3.70 16.71 -19.82
N PRO A 609 3.21 15.67 -20.51
CA PRO A 609 2.12 15.83 -21.46
C PRO A 609 0.92 16.54 -20.81
N LYS A 610 0.21 17.36 -21.57
CA LYS A 610 -1.11 17.84 -21.15
C LYS A 610 -2.09 16.68 -21.16
N TYR A 611 -2.91 16.59 -20.14
CA TYR A 611 -3.87 15.50 -19.95
C TYR A 611 -5.30 16.02 -19.90
N VAL A 612 -6.22 15.20 -20.40
CA VAL A 612 -7.67 15.37 -20.29
C VAL A 612 -8.31 14.20 -19.55
N PRO A 613 -9.36 14.42 -18.74
CA PRO A 613 -10.05 13.32 -18.06
C PRO A 613 -10.60 12.30 -19.07
N SER A 614 -10.40 11.01 -18.81
CA SER A 614 -10.91 9.92 -19.66
C SER A 614 -11.90 9.04 -18.89
N VAL A 615 -11.44 8.31 -17.86
CA VAL A 615 -12.27 7.39 -17.08
C VAL A 615 -12.09 7.67 -15.61
N ILE A 616 -13.17 7.89 -14.86
CA ILE A 616 -13.15 8.03 -13.40
C ILE A 616 -13.32 6.63 -12.80
N CYS A 617 -12.21 6.06 -12.35
CA CYS A 617 -12.10 4.67 -11.94
C CYS A 617 -12.43 4.40 -10.46
N GLY A 618 -12.67 5.46 -9.69
CA GLY A 618 -13.11 5.37 -8.30
C GLY A 618 -13.49 6.74 -7.76
N LEU A 619 -14.58 6.80 -7.01
CA LEU A 619 -15.07 8.02 -6.36
C LEU A 619 -15.54 7.68 -4.94
N VAL A 620 -14.99 8.38 -3.95
CA VAL A 620 -15.36 8.25 -2.54
C VAL A 620 -15.55 9.64 -1.95
N ALA A 621 -16.69 9.85 -1.29
CA ALA A 621 -16.86 11.02 -0.43
C ALA A 621 -16.08 10.80 0.87
N ALA A 622 -15.12 11.67 1.15
CA ALA A 622 -14.39 11.73 2.40
C ALA A 622 -14.96 12.85 3.27
N SER A 623 -15.15 12.54 4.56
CA SER A 623 -15.50 13.52 5.58
C SER A 623 -14.32 13.63 6.53
N GLU A 624 -13.64 14.78 6.50
CA GLU A 624 -12.59 15.10 7.46
C GLU A 624 -13.19 15.62 8.78
N SER A 625 -14.38 16.25 8.72
CA SER A 625 -15.18 16.74 9.85
C SER A 625 -16.65 16.93 9.44
N LEU A 626 -17.52 17.32 10.38
CA LEU A 626 -18.94 17.63 10.12
C LEU A 626 -19.13 18.73 9.05
N ASP A 627 -18.16 19.64 8.89
CA ASP A 627 -18.22 20.81 8.01
C ASP A 627 -17.30 20.72 6.78
N ARG A 628 -16.55 19.61 6.64
CA ARG A 628 -15.61 19.40 5.52
C ARG A 628 -15.90 18.10 4.80
N PHE A 629 -16.40 18.25 3.58
CA PHE A 629 -16.63 17.19 2.63
C PHE A 629 -15.70 17.36 1.44
N SER A 630 -14.95 16.32 1.09
CA SER A 630 -14.19 16.22 -0.14
C SER A 630 -14.52 14.93 -0.87
N TYR A 631 -14.14 14.88 -2.15
CA TYR A 631 -14.23 13.71 -2.99
C TYR A 631 -12.82 13.26 -3.34
N HIS A 632 -12.47 12.06 -2.92
CA HIS A 632 -11.28 11.37 -3.37
C HIS A 632 -11.61 10.64 -4.67
N VAL A 633 -10.82 10.87 -5.71
CA VAL A 633 -11.10 10.40 -7.07
C VAL A 633 -9.88 9.73 -7.65
N ASN A 634 -10.03 8.48 -8.09
CA ASN A 634 -9.10 7.89 -9.06
C ASN A 634 -9.64 8.08 -10.46
N PHE A 635 -8.80 8.55 -11.37
CA PHE A 635 -9.18 8.68 -12.76
C PHE A 635 -7.99 8.46 -13.68
N VAL A 636 -8.26 7.91 -14.86
CA VAL A 636 -7.33 7.84 -15.97
C VAL A 636 -7.49 9.12 -16.78
N ALA A 637 -6.37 9.76 -17.08
CA ALA A 637 -6.29 10.92 -17.94
C ALA A 637 -5.54 10.55 -19.22
N ALA A 638 -6.11 10.93 -20.36
CA ALA A 638 -5.50 10.70 -21.67
C ALA A 638 -4.63 11.89 -22.07
N SER A 639 -3.52 11.64 -22.76
CA SER A 639 -2.71 12.74 -23.30
C SER A 639 -3.49 13.49 -24.39
N GLU A 640 -3.51 14.82 -24.33
CA GLU A 640 -4.10 15.68 -25.37
C GLU A 640 -3.46 15.43 -26.75
N SER A 641 -2.15 15.15 -26.76
CA SER A 641 -1.40 14.85 -28.01
C SER A 641 -1.82 13.51 -28.64
N GLY A 642 -2.42 12.60 -27.86
CA GLY A 642 -2.67 11.23 -28.26
C GLY A 642 -1.42 10.37 -28.49
N ILE A 643 -0.21 10.90 -28.27
CA ILE A 643 1.07 10.20 -28.45
C ILE A 643 1.51 9.54 -27.15
N ALA A 644 1.39 10.24 -26.02
CA ALA A 644 1.81 9.74 -24.72
C ALA A 644 0.75 8.82 -24.08
N ASP A 645 1.24 7.94 -23.21
CA ASP A 645 0.44 6.98 -22.46
C ASP A 645 -0.64 7.65 -21.60
N ASN A 646 -1.80 7.01 -21.53
CA ASN A 646 -2.80 7.34 -20.53
C ASN A 646 -2.21 7.11 -19.12
N GLN A 647 -2.46 8.05 -18.21
CA GLN A 647 -1.93 8.00 -16.86
C GLN A 647 -3.04 7.92 -15.81
N LEU A 648 -2.78 7.17 -14.75
CA LEU A 648 -3.64 7.14 -13.58
C LEU A 648 -3.32 8.36 -12.70
N PHE A 649 -4.36 8.99 -12.15
CA PHE A 649 -4.27 10.12 -11.23
C PHE A 649 -5.11 9.87 -9.99
N PHE A 650 -4.72 10.55 -8.92
CA PHE A 650 -5.53 10.81 -7.74
C PHE A 650 -5.91 12.30 -7.73
N ALA A 651 -7.15 12.62 -7.38
CA ALA A 651 -7.58 13.96 -7.06
C ALA A 651 -8.31 14.02 -5.72
N ASP A 652 -8.09 15.11 -5.00
CA ASP A 652 -8.86 15.52 -3.83
C ASP A 652 -9.66 16.77 -4.23
N ILE A 653 -10.97 16.62 -4.34
CA ILE A 653 -11.90 17.64 -4.85
C ILE A 653 -12.82 18.07 -3.72
N ASN A 654 -12.74 19.33 -3.32
CA ASN A 654 -13.61 19.84 -2.25
C ASN A 654 -15.07 19.91 -2.69
N ALA A 655 -15.97 19.58 -1.78
CA ALA A 655 -17.38 19.83 -1.99
C ALA A 655 -17.66 21.35 -1.97
N PRO A 656 -18.67 21.82 -2.72
CA PRO A 656 -18.96 23.25 -2.92
C PRO A 656 -19.24 24.08 -1.66
N PHE A 657 -19.43 23.44 -0.49
CA PHE A 657 -19.90 24.07 0.75
C PHE A 657 -18.88 23.99 1.90
N SER A 658 -17.63 23.64 1.63
CA SER A 658 -16.59 23.49 2.68
C SER A 658 -15.89 24.82 2.99
N HIS A 659 -15.81 25.19 4.28
CA HIS A 659 -15.06 26.36 4.78
C HIS A 659 -14.02 25.94 5.83
N PRO A 660 -12.83 26.57 5.88
CA PRO A 660 -12.02 27.08 4.78
C PRO A 660 -11.45 25.92 3.94
N SER A 661 -11.52 26.03 2.61
CA SER A 661 -11.18 24.97 1.66
C SER A 661 -9.66 24.78 1.52
N LYS A 662 -9.17 23.58 1.83
CA LYS A 662 -7.89 23.11 1.27
C LYS A 662 -8.03 23.20 -0.25
N PRO A 663 -7.08 23.72 -1.04
CA PRO A 663 -7.28 23.80 -2.48
C PRO A 663 -7.37 22.40 -3.09
N SER A 664 -8.31 22.18 -4.01
CA SER A 664 -8.38 20.93 -4.77
C SER A 664 -7.07 20.71 -5.52
N PHE A 665 -6.61 19.47 -5.57
CA PHE A 665 -5.37 19.12 -6.24
C PHE A 665 -5.48 17.75 -6.92
N CYS A 666 -4.54 17.47 -7.82
CA CYS A 666 -4.35 16.14 -8.35
C CYS A 666 -2.87 15.80 -8.44
N CYS A 667 -2.55 14.52 -8.45
CA CYS A 667 -1.21 14.00 -8.64
C CYS A 667 -1.24 12.69 -9.42
N ARG A 668 -0.18 12.43 -10.18
CA ARG A 668 -0.03 11.20 -10.95
C ARG A 668 0.22 10.01 -10.03
N LEU A 669 -0.39 8.88 -10.35
CA LEU A 669 -0.19 7.61 -9.66
C LEU A 669 0.56 6.61 -10.56
N PRO A 670 1.46 5.79 -10.00
CA PRO A 670 2.10 4.72 -10.75
C PRO A 670 1.09 3.61 -11.09
N LEU A 671 1.01 3.24 -12.38
CA LEU A 671 0.18 2.13 -12.88
C LEU A 671 0.66 0.75 -12.39
N THR A 672 1.94 0.63 -12.07
CA THR A 672 2.56 -0.60 -11.56
C THR A 672 2.33 -0.75 -10.06
N SER A 673 1.08 -0.85 -9.62
CA SER A 673 0.68 -1.40 -8.30
C SER A 673 1.57 -0.96 -7.12
N ALA A 674 1.96 0.32 -7.06
CA ALA A 674 2.78 0.84 -5.95
C ALA A 674 1.96 1.70 -4.99
N GLY A 675 0.81 2.23 -5.42
CA GLY A 675 -0.12 2.93 -4.54
C GLY A 675 -0.89 1.97 -3.64
N ARG A 676 -1.18 2.41 -2.41
CA ARG A 676 -1.91 1.63 -1.41
C ARG A 676 -3.41 1.79 -1.66
N CYS A 677 -4.11 0.68 -1.85
CA CYS A 677 -5.57 0.65 -1.87
C CYS A 677 -6.06 0.53 -0.42
N TYR A 678 -6.78 1.53 0.08
CA TYR A 678 -7.37 1.48 1.41
C TYR A 678 -8.82 1.02 1.35
N TYR A 679 -9.21 0.25 2.36
CA TYR A 679 -10.60 0.00 2.70
C TYR A 679 -11.04 1.11 3.66
N GLY A 680 -12.12 1.82 3.35
CA GLY A 680 -12.58 2.94 4.17
C GLY A 680 -13.41 2.49 5.39
N LYS A 681 -13.46 3.35 6.43
CA LYS A 681 -14.12 3.13 7.75
C LYS A 681 -15.51 2.54 7.72
N ALA A 682 -16.24 2.80 6.65
CA ALA A 682 -17.66 2.51 6.52
C ALA A 682 -18.01 1.61 5.32
N SER A 683 -17.04 1.25 4.47
CA SER A 683 -17.34 0.52 3.24
C SER A 683 -16.08 -0.07 2.61
N ALA A 684 -16.20 -1.25 1.99
CA ALA A 684 -15.12 -1.91 1.24
C ALA A 684 -14.76 -1.22 -0.11
N ARG A 685 -14.87 0.11 -0.15
CA ARG A 685 -14.63 0.94 -1.33
C ARG A 685 -13.14 1.17 -1.49
N LYS A 686 -12.56 0.71 -2.61
CA LYS A 686 -11.14 0.93 -2.93
C LYS A 686 -10.90 2.22 -3.70
N ILE A 687 -9.94 2.99 -3.21
CA ILE A 687 -9.25 4.06 -3.94
C ILE A 687 -7.76 3.89 -3.71
N VAL A 688 -6.97 4.13 -4.75
CA VAL A 688 -5.52 4.22 -4.68
C VAL A 688 -5.14 5.62 -4.21
N TYR A 689 -4.50 5.69 -3.05
CA TYR A 689 -4.00 6.95 -2.50
C TYR A 689 -2.52 7.14 -2.86
N PRO A 690 -2.07 8.38 -3.06
CA PRO A 690 -0.64 8.66 -3.16
C PRO A 690 0.04 8.36 -1.83
N ASP A 691 1.34 8.10 -1.87
CA ASP A 691 2.13 7.88 -0.67
C ASP A 691 2.38 9.22 0.05
N SER A 692 1.35 9.71 0.75
CA SER A 692 1.34 10.94 1.54
C SER A 692 0.84 10.65 2.94
N SER A 693 1.55 11.14 3.96
CA SER A 693 1.18 10.94 5.36
C SER A 693 -0.18 11.56 5.73
N GLU A 694 -0.56 12.67 5.08
CA GLU A 694 -1.84 13.37 5.33
C GLU A 694 -3.05 12.48 5.01
N LEU A 695 -2.90 11.57 4.05
CA LEU A 695 -3.98 10.68 3.61
C LEU A 695 -3.97 9.35 4.39
N LEU A 696 -2.97 9.12 5.25
CA LEU A 696 -2.88 7.95 6.13
C LEU A 696 -3.62 8.14 7.47
N GLU A 697 -3.97 9.38 7.82
CA GLU A 697 -4.63 9.72 9.09
C GLU A 697 -6.08 9.22 9.20
N CYS A 698 -6.65 8.65 8.14
CA CYS A 698 -7.99 8.06 8.17
C CYS A 698 -8.00 6.71 8.91
N ASP A 699 -8.20 6.81 10.23
CA ASP A 699 -8.10 5.77 11.26
C ASP A 699 -9.28 4.77 11.28
N CYS A 700 -9.26 3.82 10.34
CA CYS A 700 -10.53 3.32 9.81
C CYS A 700 -10.49 1.92 9.14
N ASP A 701 -9.95 0.93 9.84
CA ASP A 701 -10.18 -0.53 9.78
C ASP A 701 -10.53 -1.25 8.45
N ILE A 702 -9.86 -2.40 8.25
CA ILE A 702 -9.97 -3.31 7.12
C ILE A 702 -11.08 -4.34 7.40
N THR A 703 -12.31 -3.91 7.14
CA THR A 703 -13.52 -4.70 6.83
C THR A 703 -13.63 -6.14 7.34
N ASP A 704 -14.52 -6.36 8.34
CA ASP A 704 -15.11 -7.69 8.58
C ASP A 704 -16.41 -7.92 7.76
N TYR A 705 -17.10 -6.85 7.31
CA TYR A 705 -18.43 -6.96 6.68
C TYR A 705 -18.52 -6.58 5.20
N GLY A 706 -17.58 -5.81 4.66
CA GLY A 706 -17.76 -5.14 3.35
C GLY A 706 -17.57 -6.01 2.09
N THR A 707 -16.86 -7.14 2.19
CA THR A 707 -16.57 -8.00 1.02
C THR A 707 -17.48 -9.23 0.92
N ARG A 708 -18.29 -9.51 1.96
CA ARG A 708 -19.10 -10.74 2.06
C ARG A 708 -20.40 -10.69 1.23
N GLN A 709 -20.91 -9.50 0.91
CA GLN A 709 -22.16 -9.35 0.16
C GLN A 709 -22.11 -8.14 -0.80
N THR A 710 -21.67 -8.37 -2.04
CA THR A 710 -21.66 -7.36 -3.12
C THR A 710 -22.91 -7.39 -4.00
N ASP A 711 -23.73 -8.43 -3.86
CA ASP A 711 -24.98 -8.63 -4.59
C ASP A 711 -26.16 -8.04 -3.79
N GLY A 712 -26.89 -7.11 -4.43
CA GLY A 712 -27.98 -6.33 -3.80
C GLY A 712 -27.66 -4.84 -3.63
N MET A 713 -26.43 -4.42 -3.92
CA MET A 713 -26.06 -2.99 -4.00
C MET A 713 -26.69 -2.38 -5.26
N LEU A 714 -27.89 -1.81 -5.15
CA LEU A 714 -28.65 -1.29 -6.30
C LEU A 714 -28.07 0.00 -6.90
N GLU A 715 -27.24 0.72 -6.16
CA GLU A 715 -26.60 1.98 -6.59
C GLU A 715 -25.89 1.84 -7.96
N PRO A 716 -24.99 0.85 -8.16
CA PRO A 716 -24.46 0.44 -9.46
C PRO A 716 -25.50 0.17 -10.56
N ASP A 717 -26.57 -0.52 -10.20
CA ASP A 717 -27.50 -1.12 -11.15
C ASP A 717 -28.53 -0.11 -11.68
N PHE A 718 -28.78 0.99 -10.95
CA PHE A 718 -29.65 2.09 -11.42
C PHE A 718 -29.13 2.77 -12.69
N VAL A 719 -27.81 2.84 -12.86
CA VAL A 719 -27.23 3.56 -14.00
C VAL A 719 -27.10 2.65 -15.21
N LEU A 720 -26.78 1.37 -15.00
CA LEU A 720 -26.30 0.48 -16.06
C LEU A 720 -27.35 -0.50 -16.63
N GLU A 721 -28.55 -0.62 -16.04
CA GLU A 721 -29.68 -1.40 -16.60
C GLU A 721 -29.34 -2.84 -17.04
N TYR A 722 -28.31 -3.47 -16.45
CA TYR A 722 -27.86 -4.83 -16.83
C TYR A 722 -28.93 -5.89 -16.67
N ARG A 723 -29.75 -5.72 -15.62
CA ARG A 723 -30.80 -6.64 -15.23
C ARG A 723 -32.13 -6.08 -15.69
N ARG A 724 -32.53 -6.37 -16.93
CA ARG A 724 -33.95 -6.26 -17.32
C ARG A 724 -34.67 -7.58 -17.08
N ASP A 725 -34.40 -8.21 -15.94
CA ASP A 725 -35.03 -9.43 -15.49
C ASP A 725 -36.03 -9.15 -14.37
N ALA A 726 -36.83 -10.16 -14.02
CA ALA A 726 -37.82 -10.05 -12.96
C ALA A 726 -37.19 -9.76 -11.58
N GLY A 727 -35.91 -10.14 -11.38
CA GLY A 727 -35.17 -9.95 -10.14
C GLY A 727 -34.86 -8.49 -9.86
N PHE A 728 -34.31 -7.76 -10.83
CA PHE A 728 -34.06 -6.32 -10.65
C PHE A 728 -35.34 -5.51 -10.43
N ALA A 729 -36.42 -5.88 -11.14
CA ALA A 729 -37.71 -5.26 -10.89
C ALA A 729 -38.21 -5.51 -9.46
N GLU A 730 -37.90 -6.67 -8.86
CA GLU A 730 -38.21 -6.97 -7.46
C GLU A 730 -37.31 -6.22 -6.48
N ASP A 731 -36.00 -6.19 -6.73
CA ASP A 731 -35.05 -5.48 -5.89
C ASP A 731 -35.38 -3.98 -5.83
N LEU A 732 -35.75 -3.39 -6.97
CA LEU A 732 -36.16 -1.99 -7.05
C LEU A 732 -37.48 -1.72 -6.30
N ARG A 733 -38.43 -2.67 -6.35
CA ARG A 733 -39.68 -2.59 -5.57
C ARG A 733 -39.38 -2.61 -4.07
N LYS A 734 -38.56 -3.55 -3.60
CA LYS A 734 -38.13 -3.64 -2.20
C LYS A 734 -37.42 -2.36 -1.75
N TYR A 735 -36.52 -1.84 -2.57
CA TYR A 735 -35.86 -0.56 -2.30
C TYR A 735 -36.87 0.59 -2.12
N CYS A 736 -37.85 0.70 -3.02
CA CYS A 736 -38.88 1.74 -2.92
C CYS A 736 -39.75 1.57 -1.66
N GLU A 737 -40.07 0.34 -1.26
CA GLU A 737 -40.80 0.05 -0.02
C GLU A 737 -39.98 0.41 1.24
N GLU A 738 -38.68 0.14 1.23
CA GLU A 738 -37.76 0.50 2.32
C GLU A 738 -37.54 2.00 2.45
N GLN A 739 -37.51 2.75 1.33
CA GLN A 739 -37.43 4.22 1.39
C GLN A 739 -38.68 4.81 2.02
N LYS A 740 -39.88 4.33 1.64
CA LYS A 740 -41.14 4.78 2.25
C LYS A 740 -41.18 4.55 3.76
N LYS A 741 -40.70 3.40 4.23
CA LYS A 741 -40.59 3.12 5.67
C LYS A 741 -39.61 4.06 6.38
N ARG A 742 -38.58 4.56 5.70
CA ARG A 742 -37.64 5.54 6.25
C ARG A 742 -38.19 6.95 6.31
N ASP A 743 -39.02 7.33 5.33
CA ASP A 743 -39.67 8.65 5.29
C ASP A 743 -40.86 8.76 6.27
N GLU A 744 -41.38 7.64 6.77
CA GLU A 744 -42.44 7.57 7.79
C GLU A 744 -41.93 7.63 9.24
N TYR A 745 -40.61 7.62 9.46
CA TYR A 745 -39.93 7.79 10.75
C TYR A 745 -39.20 9.13 10.81
#